data_AF-A0A1E7EXZ7-F1
#
_entry.id   AF-A0A1E7EXZ7-F1
#
_cell.length_a   1.000
_cell.length_b   1.000
_cell.length_c   1.000
_cell.angle_alpha   90.00
_cell.angle_beta   90.00
_cell.angle_gamma   90.00
#
_symmetry.space_group_name_H-M   'P 1'
#
loop_
_entity.id
_entity.type
_entity.pdbx_description
1 polymer ?
#
loop_
_entity_poly.entity_id
_entity_poly.type
_entity_poly.pdbx_seq_one_letter_code
_entity_poly.pdbx_strand_id
1 'polypeptide(L)'
;MLADNDTYNYEPVGNVATLPDDASPTDVMDTEEGWRISIHQSVQIIQKNNTRSETFLEYLMSQEEHVSQYYTEIEFLTAPIKIYEMIKSINKVNIATDGGAIQFKGSLGFVIADEDGEILLSCYGQPSGNDPLSFRSEICAFLAAVRLVTLMTKYYDNLLQCDEPIRSKIQVYTDSLSMINKLEAYGAYPTASLAMVLDSEWDVLSALHKALKWFRTYPKINWVKSHQDDLVFDKKAMPLNAYLNSEADELATIGLKRLQEKPRVPMDPDTAIQFHINHRTITRDLKRTVREIIHLKPLKQYYCKRFGWSENIFDIIDWDVFRPVYKKYLATKGIQWMHKFCIRKLPTGERVHKKDHFHDQRCASCLDNEDDDHILQCSHRRSIRKKVLNQINLLRNTVDPRLCDIMREGLMTYFKGQSVSTAMLRLRGQEDVDNNQIYKRYTLLIDEQVVIGWDNLLRGKFSKQWKIQQKAFITRRKLSDPRAYARAQKNKKRKEAKTNKGTKKKNKTEAFHAFFQAIIPIIHETWTDRCIDRNTPVLGGRIVAEYDSLTKKITHLYTLKEMVLPEDELKIFNEPLKTRLADTNQQLKKWINRWREVIDHSMKRVKELAQDNSKPIWRHFTANKPAKTTVSRKTNKGKKATLKKMHNNPLTNVFKRLKKKRSSSRVVQAKTTKYKMNHMISKLYAQLGKKRSTSRTKTVMDVEIQEIDDRFGDEPK
;
A
#
# COMPACT_ATOMS: atom_id res chain seq x y z
N MET A 1 -29.13 -24.79 43.47
CA MET A 1 -28.37 -24.36 44.66
C MET A 1 -29.33 -23.49 45.45
N LEU A 2 -29.69 -23.93 46.65
CA LEU A 2 -30.48 -23.14 47.60
C LEU A 2 -29.61 -21.94 47.98
N ALA A 3 -30.12 -20.71 47.84
CA ALA A 3 -29.45 -19.55 48.38
C ALA A 3 -29.52 -19.65 49.91
N ASP A 4 -28.37 -19.69 50.58
CA ASP A 4 -28.33 -19.54 52.04
C ASP A 4 -28.88 -18.15 52.37
N ASN A 5 -30.03 -18.11 53.05
CA ASN A 5 -30.70 -16.89 53.48
C ASN A 5 -30.14 -16.39 54.82
N ASP A 6 -28.86 -16.63 55.09
CA ASP A 6 -28.22 -16.24 56.33
C ASP A 6 -28.03 -14.71 56.36
N THR A 7 -28.56 -14.09 57.41
CA THR A 7 -28.41 -12.66 57.67
C THR A 7 -27.29 -12.49 58.68
N TYR A 8 -26.24 -11.75 58.30
CA TYR A 8 -25.05 -11.57 59.13
C TYR A 8 -25.05 -10.18 59.77
N ASN A 9 -24.97 -10.17 61.11
CA ASN A 9 -24.66 -8.98 61.87
C ASN A 9 -23.14 -8.77 61.87
N TYR A 10 -22.70 -7.52 61.68
CA TYR A 10 -21.29 -7.17 61.72
C TYR A 10 -21.06 -5.91 62.55
N GLU A 11 -19.91 -5.85 63.20
CA GLU A 11 -19.40 -4.62 63.81
C GLU A 11 -18.31 -4.04 62.88
N PRO A 12 -18.39 -2.75 62.52
CA PRO A 12 -17.38 -2.14 61.66
C PRO A 12 -16.04 -2.02 62.39
N VAL A 13 -15.09 -2.88 62.03
CA VAL A 13 -13.72 -2.86 62.59
C VAL A 13 -12.83 -1.94 61.73
N GLY A 14 -13.06 -0.63 61.86
CA GLY A 14 -12.18 0.41 61.32
C GLY A 14 -12.07 0.46 59.79
N ASN A 15 -11.18 1.32 59.30
CA ASN A 15 -10.90 1.47 57.87
C ASN A 15 -9.54 0.84 57.53
N VAL A 16 -9.52 -0.08 56.57
CA VAL A 16 -8.28 -0.67 56.02
C VAL A 16 -7.91 0.01 54.69
N ALA A 17 -6.62 0.27 54.48
CA ALA A 17 -6.12 0.88 53.25
C ALA A 17 -6.02 -0.11 52.07
N THR A 18 -6.02 -1.41 52.35
CA THR A 18 -5.88 -2.50 51.36
C THR A 18 -6.73 -3.69 51.79
N LEU A 19 -7.33 -4.39 50.82
CA LEU A 19 -8.09 -5.62 51.07
C LEU A 19 -7.16 -6.76 51.50
N PRO A 20 -7.59 -7.66 52.41
CA PRO A 20 -6.88 -8.90 52.72
C PRO A 20 -6.71 -9.82 51.50
N ASP A 21 -5.64 -10.62 51.48
CA ASP A 21 -5.32 -11.53 50.36
C ASP A 21 -6.35 -12.67 50.17
N ASP A 22 -7.16 -12.93 51.18
CA ASP A 22 -8.25 -13.91 51.19
C ASP A 22 -9.64 -13.30 50.94
N ALA A 23 -9.70 -12.01 50.60
CA ALA A 23 -10.96 -11.34 50.29
C ALA A 23 -11.62 -11.91 49.02
N SER A 24 -12.93 -12.15 49.09
CA SER A 24 -13.75 -12.57 47.94
C SER A 24 -14.80 -11.50 47.58
N PRO A 25 -14.98 -11.20 46.29
CA PRO A 25 -16.06 -10.31 45.86
C PRO A 25 -17.41 -10.96 46.19
N THR A 26 -18.21 -10.24 46.98
CA THR A 26 -19.49 -10.73 47.51
C THR A 26 -20.58 -9.70 47.25
N ASP A 27 -21.70 -10.13 46.68
CA ASP A 27 -22.88 -9.29 46.47
C ASP A 27 -23.73 -9.26 47.74
N VAL A 28 -23.86 -8.07 48.32
CA VAL A 28 -24.55 -7.83 49.59
C VAL A 28 -25.79 -6.97 49.39
N MET A 29 -26.85 -7.29 50.12
CA MET A 29 -28.07 -6.49 50.24
C MET A 29 -28.22 -5.98 51.68
N ASP A 30 -28.41 -4.67 51.84
CA ASP A 30 -28.76 -4.06 53.12
C ASP A 30 -30.18 -4.48 53.54
N THR A 31 -30.33 -4.92 54.79
CA THR A 31 -31.63 -5.21 55.43
C THR A 31 -31.68 -4.56 56.83
N GLU A 32 -32.88 -4.43 57.39
CA GLU A 32 -33.06 -3.84 58.74
C GLU A 32 -32.34 -4.62 59.85
N GLU A 33 -32.03 -5.91 59.62
CA GLU A 33 -31.39 -6.82 60.58
C GLU A 33 -29.92 -7.14 60.22
N GLY A 34 -29.30 -6.41 59.26
CA GLY A 34 -27.92 -6.62 58.84
C GLY A 34 -27.76 -6.84 57.33
N TRP A 35 -26.69 -7.53 56.94
CA TRP A 35 -26.36 -7.78 55.53
C TRP A 35 -26.78 -9.18 55.08
N ARG A 36 -27.46 -9.25 53.93
CA ARG A 36 -27.76 -10.53 53.24
C ARG A 36 -26.82 -10.73 52.06
N ILE A 37 -26.12 -11.85 52.06
CA ILE A 37 -25.19 -12.22 50.99
C ILE A 37 -25.92 -13.11 49.99
N SER A 38 -25.98 -12.69 48.73
CA SER A 38 -26.79 -13.40 47.73
C SER A 38 -26.15 -14.70 47.22
N ILE A 39 -24.81 -14.75 47.13
CA ILE A 39 -24.03 -15.92 46.64
C ILE A 39 -22.63 -15.87 47.25
N HIS A 40 -22.23 -16.91 47.99
CA HIS A 40 -20.84 -17.12 48.38
C HIS A 40 -20.05 -17.60 47.15
N GLN A 41 -19.24 -16.74 46.53
CA GLN A 41 -18.23 -17.21 45.58
C GLN A 41 -17.12 -17.86 46.39
N SER A 42 -17.13 -19.19 46.50
CA SER A 42 -16.05 -19.94 47.14
C SER A 42 -14.72 -19.53 46.50
N VAL A 43 -13.83 -18.89 47.26
CA VAL A 43 -12.43 -18.74 46.88
C VAL A 43 -11.92 -20.16 46.64
N GLN A 44 -11.69 -20.52 45.38
CA GLN A 44 -10.94 -21.72 45.10
C GLN A 44 -9.53 -21.46 45.61
N ILE A 45 -9.27 -21.84 46.86
CA ILE A 45 -7.92 -22.00 47.35
C ILE A 45 -7.33 -23.09 46.45
N ILE A 46 -6.53 -22.67 45.47
CA ILE A 46 -5.76 -23.58 44.65
C ILE A 46 -4.87 -24.31 45.66
N GLN A 47 -5.26 -25.51 46.05
CA GLN A 47 -4.37 -26.41 46.75
C GLN A 47 -3.19 -26.60 45.80
N LYS A 48 -2.05 -25.97 46.13
CA LYS A 48 -0.79 -26.26 45.46
C LYS A 48 -0.51 -27.73 45.72
N ASN A 49 -0.88 -28.57 44.77
CA ASN A 49 -0.44 -29.95 44.73
C ASN A 49 1.09 -29.90 44.66
N ASN A 50 1.74 -30.03 45.81
CA ASN A 50 3.19 -30.22 45.92
C ASN A 50 3.55 -31.66 45.51
N THR A 51 3.06 -32.12 44.36
CA THR A 51 3.66 -33.26 43.68
C THR A 51 5.04 -32.81 43.24
N ARG A 52 6.07 -33.32 43.93
CA ARG A 52 7.47 -33.09 43.60
C ARG A 52 7.71 -33.62 42.18
N SER A 53 7.88 -32.73 41.21
CA SER A 53 8.25 -33.13 39.84
C SER A 53 9.58 -33.88 39.88
N GLU A 54 9.65 -35.07 39.28
CA GLU A 54 10.86 -35.91 39.35
C GLU A 54 11.95 -35.39 38.40
N THR A 55 11.53 -34.78 37.27
CA THR A 55 12.44 -34.18 36.29
C THR A 55 12.22 -32.67 36.13
N PHE A 56 13.27 -31.96 35.69
CA PHE A 56 13.16 -30.54 35.35
C PHE A 56 12.13 -30.29 34.23
N LEU A 57 12.02 -31.21 33.27
CA LEU A 57 11.07 -31.06 32.17
C LEU A 57 9.62 -31.15 32.66
N GLU A 58 9.30 -32.09 33.56
CA GLU A 58 8.00 -32.15 34.22
C GLU A 58 7.73 -30.87 35.03
N TYR A 59 8.72 -30.36 35.76
CA TYR A 59 8.61 -29.11 36.49
C TYR A 59 8.31 -27.93 35.54
N LEU A 60 9.00 -27.84 34.41
CA LEU A 60 8.79 -26.81 33.39
C LEU A 60 7.38 -26.87 32.79
N MET A 61 6.91 -28.07 32.45
CA MET A 61 5.59 -28.26 31.84
C MET A 61 4.45 -28.14 32.86
N SER A 62 4.72 -28.31 34.15
CA SER A 62 3.75 -28.09 35.23
C SER A 62 3.47 -26.61 35.53
N GLN A 63 4.27 -25.69 34.98
CA GLN A 63 4.06 -24.25 35.14
C GLN A 63 2.75 -23.81 34.46
N GLU A 64 2.21 -22.69 34.94
CA GLU A 64 1.01 -22.07 34.36
C GLU A 64 1.12 -21.86 32.85
N GLU A 65 -0.01 -21.92 32.15
CA GLU A 65 -0.06 -21.88 30.67
C GLU A 65 0.63 -20.64 30.09
N HIS A 66 0.62 -19.50 30.79
CA HIS A 66 1.29 -18.28 30.35
C HIS A 66 2.82 -18.44 30.24
N VAL A 67 3.40 -19.41 30.95
CA VAL A 67 4.81 -19.80 30.90
C VAL A 67 5.02 -21.02 30.00
N SER A 68 4.29 -22.11 30.25
CA SER A 68 4.52 -23.39 29.57
C SER A 68 4.21 -23.35 28.07
N GLN A 69 3.39 -22.40 27.61
CA GLN A 69 3.08 -22.21 26.18
C GLN A 69 4.31 -22.02 25.27
N TYR A 70 5.43 -21.52 25.81
CA TYR A 70 6.60 -21.19 25.01
C TYR A 70 7.46 -22.39 24.64
N TYR A 71 7.30 -23.53 25.33
CA TYR A 71 8.19 -24.68 25.22
C TYR A 71 7.49 -25.83 24.50
N THR A 72 7.31 -25.70 23.18
CA THR A 72 6.69 -26.78 22.39
C THR A 72 7.63 -27.95 22.18
N GLU A 73 8.88 -27.66 21.83
CA GLU A 73 9.93 -28.67 21.71
C GLU A 73 11.21 -28.10 22.30
N ILE A 74 11.77 -28.82 23.25
CA ILE A 74 13.00 -28.47 23.97
C ILE A 74 13.94 -29.68 23.89
N GLU A 75 15.12 -29.46 23.33
CA GLU A 75 16.12 -30.50 23.16
C GLU A 75 17.34 -30.15 24.02
N PHE A 76 17.62 -31.04 24.97
CA PHE A 76 18.80 -30.97 25.82
C PHE A 76 19.92 -31.78 25.17
N LEU A 77 20.93 -31.10 24.63
CA LEU A 77 22.11 -31.73 24.04
C LEU A 77 23.13 -32.16 25.12
N THR A 78 22.93 -31.67 26.36
CA THR A 78 23.66 -32.07 27.56
C THR A 78 22.68 -32.30 28.72
N ALA A 79 23.13 -32.95 29.79
CA ALA A 79 22.27 -33.15 30.97
C ALA A 79 21.83 -31.77 31.54
N PRO A 80 20.54 -31.55 31.87
CA PRO A 80 20.05 -30.23 32.30
C PRO A 80 20.80 -29.66 33.52
N ILE A 81 21.29 -30.54 34.41
CA ILE A 81 22.11 -30.16 35.56
C ILE A 81 23.43 -29.48 35.16
N LYS A 82 24.08 -29.88 34.05
CA LYS A 82 25.32 -29.26 33.56
C LYS A 82 25.10 -27.82 33.12
N ILE A 83 23.92 -27.54 32.54
CA ILE A 83 23.52 -26.17 32.18
C ILE A 83 23.37 -25.33 33.46
N TYR A 84 22.75 -25.89 34.51
CA TYR A 84 22.65 -25.25 35.82
C TYR A 84 24.03 -24.98 36.45
N GLU A 85 24.93 -25.97 36.47
CA GLU A 85 26.30 -25.82 36.98
C GLU A 85 27.05 -24.70 36.24
N MET A 86 26.89 -24.63 34.92
CA MET A 86 27.45 -23.55 34.11
C MET A 86 26.84 -22.18 34.46
N ILE A 87 25.54 -22.10 34.74
CA ILE A 87 24.88 -20.85 35.19
C ILE A 87 25.44 -20.39 36.54
N LYS A 88 25.78 -21.33 37.44
CA LYS A 88 26.38 -21.06 38.76
C LYS A 88 27.90 -20.84 38.73
N SER A 89 28.57 -21.17 37.64
CA SER A 89 30.02 -20.96 37.49
C SER A 89 30.35 -19.52 37.08
N ILE A 90 31.65 -19.19 37.02
CA ILE A 90 32.13 -17.90 36.51
C ILE A 90 32.19 -17.82 34.98
N ASN A 91 31.81 -18.92 34.31
CA ASN A 91 31.87 -19.03 32.87
C ASN A 91 30.83 -18.11 32.22
N LYS A 92 31.08 -17.79 30.97
CA LYS A 92 30.21 -17.03 30.09
C LYS A 92 29.18 -17.99 29.50
N VAL A 93 27.93 -17.56 29.53
CA VAL A 93 26.80 -18.30 28.96
C VAL A 93 26.24 -17.48 27.82
N ASN A 94 26.19 -18.06 26.63
CA ASN A 94 25.67 -17.42 25.44
C ASN A 94 24.23 -17.86 25.20
N ILE A 95 23.32 -16.91 25.01
CA ILE A 95 21.93 -17.16 24.65
C ILE A 95 21.67 -16.43 23.34
N ALA A 96 21.11 -17.11 22.33
CA ALA A 96 20.65 -16.46 21.12
C ALA A 96 19.15 -16.69 20.93
N THR A 97 18.43 -15.67 20.50
CA THR A 97 16.97 -15.65 20.45
C THR A 97 16.51 -15.04 19.14
N ASP A 98 15.52 -15.66 18.49
CA ASP A 98 14.90 -15.14 17.27
C ASP A 98 13.39 -15.42 17.22
N GLY A 99 12.67 -14.62 16.45
CA GLY A 99 11.23 -14.66 16.30
C GLY A 99 10.79 -14.54 14.85
N GLY A 100 10.05 -15.54 14.37
CA GLY A 100 9.42 -15.53 13.06
C GLY A 100 7.94 -15.21 13.14
N ALA A 101 7.38 -14.63 12.06
CA ALA A 101 5.94 -14.48 11.92
C ALA A 101 5.45 -14.59 10.48
N ILE A 102 4.30 -15.23 10.33
CA ILE A 102 3.41 -15.13 9.17
C ILE A 102 2.04 -14.61 9.63
N GLN A 103 1.14 -14.31 8.71
CA GLN A 103 -0.18 -13.81 9.06
C GLN A 103 -0.90 -14.79 10.01
N PHE A 104 -1.37 -14.29 11.16
CA PHE A 104 -2.05 -15.00 12.25
C PHE A 104 -1.22 -16.04 13.01
N LYS A 105 0.08 -16.17 12.71
CA LYS A 105 0.94 -17.19 13.33
C LYS A 105 2.35 -16.69 13.55
N GLY A 106 2.83 -16.82 14.78
CA GLY A 106 4.21 -16.55 15.17
C GLY A 106 4.92 -17.82 15.59
N SER A 107 6.24 -17.77 15.61
CA SER A 107 7.11 -18.79 16.20
C SER A 107 8.29 -18.11 16.87
N LEU A 108 8.73 -18.69 17.97
CA LEU A 108 9.96 -18.29 18.64
C LEU A 108 10.99 -19.41 18.56
N GLY A 109 12.26 -19.06 18.62
CA GLY A 109 13.39 -19.99 18.70
C GLY A 109 14.49 -19.41 19.59
N PHE A 110 15.12 -20.24 20.41
CA PHE A 110 16.31 -19.84 21.14
C PHE A 110 17.25 -21.02 21.40
N VAL A 111 18.53 -20.69 21.61
CA VAL A 111 19.58 -21.64 21.98
C VAL A 111 20.37 -21.12 23.17
N ILE A 112 20.88 -22.03 24.00
CA ILE A 112 21.83 -21.75 25.07
C ILE A 112 23.12 -22.52 24.76
N ALA A 113 24.24 -21.81 24.76
CA ALA A 113 25.56 -22.33 24.44
C ALA A 113 26.59 -21.90 25.50
N ASP A 114 27.70 -22.65 25.56
CA ASP A 114 28.83 -22.35 26.43
C ASP A 114 29.75 -21.24 25.87
N GLU A 115 30.94 -21.06 26.45
CA GLU A 115 31.90 -20.03 26.02
C GLU A 115 32.44 -20.27 24.60
N ASP A 116 32.63 -21.54 24.23
CA ASP A 116 33.21 -21.99 22.97
C ASP A 116 32.19 -22.01 21.83
N GLY A 117 30.90 -21.97 22.17
CA GLY A 117 29.79 -21.97 21.23
C GLY A 117 29.14 -23.33 21.02
N GLU A 118 29.45 -24.32 21.87
CA GLU A 118 28.75 -25.59 21.86
C GLU A 118 27.33 -25.39 22.37
N ILE A 119 26.34 -25.75 21.56
CA ILE A 119 24.93 -25.63 21.92
C ILE A 119 24.62 -26.71 22.94
N LEU A 120 24.18 -26.29 24.12
CA LEU A 120 23.80 -27.17 25.22
C LEU A 120 22.30 -27.46 25.21
N LEU A 121 21.53 -26.52 24.68
CA LEU A 121 20.08 -26.59 24.60
C LEU A 121 19.55 -25.80 23.41
N SER A 122 18.55 -26.37 22.74
CA SER A 122 17.75 -25.70 21.72
C SER A 122 16.27 -25.78 22.08
N CYS A 123 15.51 -24.76 21.70
CA CYS A 123 14.07 -24.72 21.94
C CYS A 123 13.36 -23.94 20.84
N TYR A 124 12.19 -24.43 20.44
CA TYR A 124 11.23 -23.65 19.69
C TYR A 124 9.83 -23.78 20.26
N GLY A 125 9.01 -22.77 19.99
CA GLY A 125 7.62 -22.77 20.42
C GLY A 125 6.84 -21.62 19.82
N GLN A 126 5.75 -21.26 20.49
CA GLN A 126 4.76 -20.37 19.92
C GLN A 126 4.44 -19.16 20.82
N PRO A 127 4.52 -17.93 20.31
CA PRO A 127 3.80 -16.81 20.92
C PRO A 127 2.30 -16.91 20.61
N SER A 128 1.46 -16.72 21.64
CA SER A 128 0.01 -16.56 21.48
C SER A 128 -0.38 -15.13 21.09
N GLY A 129 -1.50 -14.93 20.41
CA GLY A 129 -2.06 -13.61 20.07
C GLY A 129 -2.90 -13.62 18.80
N ASN A 130 -3.78 -12.62 18.61
CA ASN A 130 -4.65 -12.56 17.42
C ASN A 130 -3.88 -12.52 16.08
N ASP A 131 -2.77 -11.78 16.03
CA ASP A 131 -1.88 -11.69 14.86
C ASP A 131 -0.47 -11.33 15.33
N PRO A 132 0.27 -12.30 15.91
CA PRO A 132 1.59 -12.08 16.50
C PRO A 132 2.58 -11.79 15.37
N LEU A 133 3.07 -10.56 15.31
CA LEU A 133 4.12 -10.16 14.35
C LEU A 133 5.50 -10.58 14.85
N SER A 134 6.50 -10.46 13.97
CA SER A 134 7.93 -10.70 14.26
C SER A 134 8.34 -10.13 15.61
N PHE A 135 7.97 -8.87 15.86
CA PHE A 135 8.29 -8.19 17.11
C PHE A 135 7.78 -8.90 18.38
N ARG A 136 6.56 -9.45 18.36
CA ARG A 136 6.03 -10.22 19.50
C ARG A 136 6.79 -11.54 19.65
N SER A 137 7.04 -12.21 18.53
CA SER A 137 7.80 -13.46 18.50
C SER A 137 9.20 -13.29 19.07
N GLU A 138 9.90 -12.22 18.69
CA GLU A 138 11.24 -11.86 19.19
C GLU A 138 11.23 -11.63 20.70
N ILE A 139 10.26 -10.85 21.22
CA ILE A 139 10.11 -10.63 22.66
C ILE A 139 9.82 -11.94 23.39
N CYS A 140 8.91 -12.77 22.85
CA CYS A 140 8.56 -14.05 23.47
C CYS A 140 9.74 -15.03 23.45
N ALA A 141 10.57 -15.04 22.40
CA ALA A 141 11.77 -15.86 22.34
C ALA A 141 12.73 -15.51 23.49
N PHE A 142 12.95 -14.22 23.70
CA PHE A 142 13.82 -13.76 24.78
C PHE A 142 13.19 -14.00 26.15
N LEU A 143 11.89 -13.73 26.32
CA LEU A 143 11.17 -14.01 27.55
C LEU A 143 11.23 -15.51 27.91
N ALA A 144 11.04 -16.40 26.92
CA ALA A 144 11.11 -17.84 27.12
C ALA A 144 12.51 -18.29 27.56
N ALA A 145 13.57 -17.77 26.94
CA ALA A 145 14.94 -18.10 27.31
C ALA A 145 15.27 -17.64 28.74
N VAL A 146 14.90 -16.41 29.09
CA VAL A 146 15.10 -15.86 30.44
C VAL A 146 14.33 -16.65 31.49
N ARG A 147 13.04 -16.93 31.24
CA ARG A 147 12.19 -17.70 32.16
C ARG A 147 12.72 -19.12 32.35
N LEU A 148 13.25 -19.75 31.29
CA LEU A 148 13.86 -21.09 31.39
C LEU A 148 15.05 -21.07 32.35
N VAL A 149 15.97 -20.10 32.21
CA VAL A 149 17.13 -19.94 33.09
C VAL A 149 16.69 -19.73 34.54
N THR A 150 15.69 -18.87 34.76
CA THR A 150 15.14 -18.62 36.09
C THR A 150 14.51 -19.87 36.71
N LEU A 151 13.69 -20.60 35.94
CA LEU A 151 13.02 -21.81 36.42
C LEU A 151 14.01 -22.94 36.70
N MET A 152 15.01 -23.13 35.83
CA MET A 152 16.06 -24.12 36.00
C MET A 152 16.89 -23.84 37.25
N THR A 153 17.25 -22.57 37.46
CA THR A 153 17.98 -22.15 38.65
C THR A 153 17.16 -22.40 39.91
N LYS A 154 15.89 -21.98 39.94
CA LYS A 154 14.99 -22.23 41.09
C LYS A 154 14.78 -23.71 41.37
N TYR A 155 14.61 -24.52 40.33
CA TYR A 155 14.39 -25.96 40.48
C TYR A 155 15.60 -26.64 41.14
N TYR A 156 16.80 -26.40 40.60
CA TYR A 156 18.02 -27.02 41.11
C TYR A 156 18.51 -26.40 42.43
N ASP A 157 18.29 -25.11 42.66
CA ASP A 157 18.56 -24.48 43.97
C ASP A 157 17.74 -25.15 45.07
N ASN A 158 16.44 -25.38 44.83
CA ASN A 158 15.58 -26.08 45.77
C ASN A 158 15.95 -27.56 45.92
N LEU A 159 16.34 -28.23 44.83
CA LEU A 159 16.70 -29.64 44.84
C LEU A 159 18.03 -29.90 45.58
N LEU A 160 19.01 -29.02 45.37
CA LEU A 160 20.38 -29.12 45.90
C LEU A 160 20.59 -28.31 47.18
N GLN A 161 19.59 -27.54 47.63
CA GLN A 161 19.69 -26.62 48.77
C GLN A 161 20.83 -25.60 48.59
N CYS A 162 20.90 -25.02 47.39
CA CYS A 162 21.94 -24.07 47.00
C CYS A 162 21.42 -22.63 47.08
N ASP A 163 22.02 -21.81 47.95
CA ASP A 163 21.68 -20.38 48.09
C ASP A 163 22.65 -19.45 47.32
N GLU A 164 23.59 -20.02 46.56
CA GLU A 164 24.55 -19.22 45.83
C GLU A 164 23.88 -18.44 44.68
N PRO A 165 24.19 -17.14 44.48
CA PRO A 165 23.63 -16.40 43.36
C PRO A 165 24.22 -16.89 42.02
N ILE A 166 23.54 -16.56 40.91
CA ILE A 166 24.10 -16.72 39.57
C ILE A 166 25.43 -15.95 39.48
N ARG A 167 26.51 -16.64 39.11
CA ARG A 167 27.85 -16.06 38.93
C ARG A 167 28.24 -15.91 37.46
N SER A 168 27.54 -16.59 36.55
CA SER A 168 27.89 -16.62 35.14
C SER A 168 27.71 -15.27 34.45
N LYS A 169 28.53 -15.02 33.43
CA LYS A 169 28.42 -13.82 32.59
C LYS A 169 27.48 -14.11 31.41
N ILE A 170 26.18 -13.91 31.63
CA ILE A 170 25.16 -14.16 30.60
C ILE A 170 25.23 -13.08 29.51
N GLN A 171 25.43 -13.52 28.26
CA GLN A 171 25.35 -12.70 27.07
C GLN A 171 24.19 -13.16 26.21
N VAL A 172 23.33 -12.22 25.83
CA VAL A 172 22.18 -12.48 24.96
C VAL A 172 22.40 -11.85 23.60
N TYR A 173 22.12 -12.60 22.54
CA TYR A 173 22.21 -12.18 21.14
C TYR A 173 20.79 -12.15 20.54
N THR A 174 20.41 -11.00 20.00
CA THR A 174 19.11 -10.79 19.34
C THR A 174 19.27 -9.80 18.19
N ASP A 175 18.48 -9.93 17.13
CA ASP A 175 18.49 -9.02 16.01
C ASP A 175 17.49 -7.84 16.15
N SER A 176 16.65 -7.86 17.18
CA SER A 176 15.62 -6.87 17.45
C SER A 176 16.14 -5.63 18.17
N LEU A 177 16.73 -4.71 17.40
CA LEU A 177 17.15 -3.39 17.93
C LEU A 177 15.97 -2.61 18.54
N SER A 178 14.77 -2.77 17.99
CA SER A 178 13.56 -2.12 18.53
C SER A 178 13.20 -2.60 19.93
N MET A 179 13.43 -3.88 20.24
CA MET A 179 13.17 -4.43 21.56
C MET A 179 14.18 -3.87 22.57
N ILE A 180 15.47 -3.85 22.22
CA ILE A 180 16.55 -3.32 23.07
C ILE A 180 16.26 -1.86 23.46
N ASN A 181 15.99 -1.00 22.47
CA ASN A 181 15.69 0.42 22.72
C ASN A 181 14.48 0.61 23.66
N LYS A 182 13.47 -0.26 23.56
CA LYS A 182 12.31 -0.18 24.46
C LYS A 182 12.67 -0.64 25.87
N LEU A 183 13.41 -1.73 26.04
CA LEU A 183 13.87 -2.20 27.35
C LEU A 183 14.74 -1.14 28.05
N GLU A 184 15.62 -0.46 27.31
CA GLU A 184 16.40 0.67 27.83
C GLU A 184 15.50 1.81 28.30
N ALA A 185 14.45 2.15 27.55
CA ALA A 185 13.48 3.17 27.96
C ALA A 185 12.70 2.76 29.23
N TYR A 186 12.33 1.48 29.38
CA TYR A 186 11.71 0.94 30.59
C TYR A 186 12.63 1.02 31.82
N GLY A 187 13.94 0.92 31.61
CA GLY A 187 14.94 1.13 32.67
C GLY A 187 15.14 2.60 33.03
N ALA A 188 15.14 3.48 32.03
CA ALA A 188 15.39 4.91 32.20
C ALA A 188 14.23 5.68 32.85
N TYR A 189 12.98 5.31 32.55
CA TYR A 189 11.79 6.06 32.96
C TYR A 189 10.84 5.23 33.83
N PRO A 190 10.69 5.53 35.13
CA PRO A 190 9.80 4.79 36.04
C PRO A 190 8.32 4.76 35.59
N THR A 191 7.87 5.79 34.87
CA THR A 191 6.49 5.92 34.37
C THR A 191 6.26 5.23 33.01
N ALA A 192 7.30 4.68 32.38
CA ALA A 192 7.18 4.05 31.06
C ALA A 192 6.18 2.89 31.06
N SER A 193 6.16 2.07 32.12
CA SER A 193 5.23 0.93 32.24
C SER A 193 3.76 1.34 32.15
N LEU A 194 3.41 2.49 32.73
CA LEU A 194 2.06 3.06 32.71
C LEU A 194 1.75 3.76 31.38
N ALA A 195 2.71 4.54 30.85
CA ALA A 195 2.52 5.27 29.60
C ALA A 195 2.37 4.34 28.39
N MET A 196 2.99 3.15 28.44
CA MET A 196 3.05 2.21 27.32
C MET A 196 1.93 1.15 27.34
N VAL A 197 0.98 1.15 28.30
CA VAL A 197 -0.08 0.12 28.41
C VAL A 197 -0.89 -0.06 27.11
N LEU A 198 -1.00 0.99 26.29
CA LEU A 198 -1.69 0.96 25.01
C LEU A 198 -0.77 0.67 23.81
N ASP A 199 0.54 0.55 24.04
CA ASP A 199 1.49 0.19 23.01
C ASP A 199 1.34 -1.27 22.60
N SER A 200 1.76 -1.53 21.36
CA SER A 200 1.71 -2.88 20.82
C SER A 200 2.69 -3.79 21.56
N GLU A 201 2.20 -4.98 21.92
CA GLU A 201 2.93 -6.03 22.60
C GLU A 201 3.48 -5.59 23.97
N TRP A 202 2.79 -4.68 24.68
CA TRP A 202 3.15 -4.35 26.06
C TRP A 202 3.25 -5.62 26.87
N ASP A 203 2.18 -6.46 26.87
CA ASP A 203 1.99 -7.66 27.73
C ASP A 203 3.30 -8.43 27.92
N VAL A 204 3.89 -8.86 26.81
CA VAL A 204 5.12 -9.64 26.80
C VAL A 204 6.39 -8.80 27.06
N LEU A 205 6.41 -7.53 26.70
CA LEU A 205 7.55 -6.63 26.93
C LEU A 205 7.73 -6.27 28.40
N SER A 206 6.63 -5.99 29.10
CA SER A 206 6.63 -5.77 30.55
C SER A 206 7.01 -7.04 31.30
N ALA A 207 6.48 -8.21 30.88
CA ALA A 207 6.86 -9.49 31.44
C ALA A 207 8.36 -9.77 31.27
N LEU A 208 8.94 -9.46 30.11
CA LEU A 208 10.38 -9.56 29.86
C LEU A 208 11.19 -8.60 30.75
N HIS A 209 10.78 -7.34 30.84
CA HIS A 209 11.44 -6.35 31.71
C HIS A 209 11.46 -6.79 33.17
N LYS A 210 10.33 -7.28 33.69
CA LYS A 210 10.22 -7.85 35.04
C LYS A 210 11.11 -9.07 35.21
N ALA A 211 11.12 -9.98 34.24
CA ALA A 211 11.94 -11.18 34.28
C ALA A 211 13.45 -10.88 34.28
N LEU A 212 13.89 -9.85 33.54
CA LEU A 212 15.29 -9.43 33.52
C LEU A 212 15.76 -8.81 34.85
N LYS A 213 14.86 -8.20 35.64
CA LYS A 213 15.18 -7.68 36.97
C LYS A 213 15.42 -8.76 38.03
N TRP A 214 15.03 -10.01 37.75
CA TRP A 214 15.32 -11.13 38.65
C TRP A 214 16.83 -11.41 38.76
N PHE A 215 17.60 -11.13 37.70
CA PHE A 215 19.05 -11.30 37.74
C PHE A 215 19.72 -10.21 38.58
N ARG A 216 20.55 -10.63 39.54
CA ARG A 216 21.38 -9.71 40.33
C ARG A 216 22.31 -8.87 39.45
N THR A 217 22.90 -9.49 38.42
CA THR A 217 23.66 -8.81 37.38
C THR A 217 22.87 -8.84 36.10
N TYR A 218 22.49 -7.67 35.59
CA TYR A 218 21.69 -7.58 34.38
C TYR A 218 22.40 -8.26 33.18
N PRO A 219 21.74 -9.17 32.45
CA PRO A 219 22.35 -9.86 31.32
C PRO A 219 22.83 -8.87 30.24
N LYS A 220 23.99 -9.13 29.64
CA LYS A 220 24.51 -8.26 28.57
C LYS A 220 23.79 -8.57 27.27
N ILE A 221 22.89 -7.69 26.87
CA ILE A 221 22.12 -7.80 25.62
C ILE A 221 22.93 -7.19 24.49
N ASN A 222 23.23 -7.97 23.46
CA ASN A 222 24.00 -7.55 22.29
C ASN A 222 23.14 -7.64 21.04
N TRP A 223 23.08 -6.54 20.30
CA TRP A 223 22.43 -6.53 18.98
C TRP A 223 23.29 -7.25 17.94
N VAL A 224 22.67 -8.17 17.20
CA VAL A 224 23.27 -8.86 16.04
C VAL A 224 22.56 -8.41 14.78
N LYS A 225 23.28 -8.33 13.67
CA LYS A 225 22.67 -7.94 12.41
C LYS A 225 21.91 -9.15 11.84
N SER A 226 20.63 -8.95 11.53
CA SER A 226 19.79 -9.96 10.89
C SER A 226 20.37 -10.48 9.56
N HIS A 227 20.18 -11.78 9.28
CA HIS A 227 20.60 -12.49 8.06
C HIS A 227 22.08 -12.33 7.68
N GLN A 228 22.99 -12.58 8.63
CA GLN A 228 24.44 -12.57 8.37
C GLN A 228 24.94 -13.82 7.64
N ASP A 229 24.23 -14.93 7.75
CA ASP A 229 24.38 -16.21 7.02
C ASP A 229 24.22 -16.08 5.50
N ASP A 230 23.45 -15.09 5.04
CA ASP A 230 23.23 -14.79 3.61
C ASP A 230 24.48 -14.19 2.92
N LEU A 231 25.56 -13.93 3.69
CA LEU A 231 26.88 -13.54 3.20
C LEU A 231 27.72 -14.79 2.88
N VAL A 232 28.38 -14.77 1.73
CA VAL A 232 29.27 -15.88 1.32
C VAL A 232 30.53 -15.84 2.20
N PHE A 233 30.59 -16.69 3.22
CA PHE A 233 31.75 -16.90 4.10
C PHE A 233 32.79 -17.84 3.47
N ASP A 234 33.22 -17.58 2.23
CA ASP A 234 34.20 -18.45 1.53
C ASP A 234 35.64 -18.32 2.08
N LYS A 235 35.92 -17.38 3.00
CA LYS A 235 37.30 -17.08 3.48
C LYS A 235 37.45 -16.69 4.96
N LYS A 236 36.37 -16.49 5.72
CA LYS A 236 36.42 -16.12 7.15
C LYS A 236 35.38 -16.94 7.91
N ALA A 237 35.78 -17.53 9.03
CA ALA A 237 34.86 -18.19 9.94
C ALA A 237 33.75 -17.21 10.37
N MET A 238 32.52 -17.71 10.41
CA MET A 238 31.36 -16.94 10.86
C MET A 238 31.56 -16.57 12.34
N PRO A 239 31.34 -15.30 12.74
CA PRO A 239 31.40 -14.91 14.14
C PRO A 239 30.42 -15.73 14.99
N LEU A 240 30.83 -16.10 16.22
CA LEU A 240 30.02 -16.96 17.10
C LEU A 240 28.60 -16.40 17.34
N ASN A 241 28.46 -15.10 17.54
CA ASN A 241 27.17 -14.45 17.71
C ASN A 241 26.27 -14.54 16.47
N ALA A 242 26.86 -14.52 15.26
CA ALA A 242 26.13 -14.71 14.01
C ALA A 242 25.69 -16.16 13.82
N TYR A 243 26.55 -17.12 14.21
CA TYR A 243 26.24 -18.54 14.21
C TYR A 243 25.05 -18.86 15.12
N LEU A 244 25.14 -18.49 16.41
CA LEU A 244 24.07 -18.77 17.36
C LEU A 244 22.74 -18.10 16.99
N ASN A 245 22.79 -16.90 16.38
CA ASN A 245 21.57 -16.25 15.89
C ASN A 245 20.97 -16.98 14.68
N SER A 246 21.78 -17.56 13.77
CA SER A 246 21.22 -18.34 12.65
C SER A 246 20.53 -19.61 13.13
N GLU A 247 21.08 -20.28 14.14
CA GLU A 247 20.45 -21.45 14.76
C GLU A 247 19.09 -21.08 15.39
N ALA A 248 19.00 -19.94 16.07
CA ALA A 248 17.72 -19.45 16.60
C ALA A 248 16.69 -19.11 15.49
N ASP A 249 17.13 -18.51 14.37
CA ASP A 249 16.26 -18.25 13.20
C ASP A 249 15.76 -19.55 12.55
N GLU A 250 16.62 -20.55 12.44
CA GLU A 250 16.24 -21.87 11.92
C GLU A 250 15.18 -22.53 12.79
N LEU A 251 15.33 -22.49 14.13
CA LEU A 251 14.34 -22.99 15.09
C LEU A 251 13.00 -22.26 14.96
N ALA A 252 13.01 -20.93 14.86
CA ALA A 252 11.81 -20.14 14.63
C ALA A 252 11.15 -20.50 13.28
N THR A 253 11.96 -20.75 12.24
CA THR A 253 11.48 -21.17 10.93
C THR A 253 10.87 -22.58 10.95
N ILE A 254 11.43 -23.51 11.73
CA ILE A 254 10.88 -24.86 11.94
C ILE A 254 9.52 -24.76 12.63
N GLY A 255 9.40 -24.00 13.72
CA GLY A 255 8.12 -23.81 14.41
C GLY A 255 7.07 -23.12 13.53
N LEU A 256 7.45 -22.15 12.70
CA LEU A 256 6.56 -21.55 11.70
C LEU A 256 5.99 -22.55 10.69
N LYS A 257 6.66 -23.68 10.44
CA LYS A 257 6.14 -24.75 9.58
C LYS A 257 5.26 -25.74 10.33
N ARG A 258 5.60 -26.07 11.58
CA ARG A 258 4.95 -27.14 12.37
C ARG A 258 3.75 -26.70 13.20
N LEU A 259 3.80 -25.50 13.79
CA LEU A 259 2.82 -25.03 14.79
C LEU A 259 1.47 -24.63 14.17
N GLN A 260 0.45 -24.34 14.98
CA GLN A 260 -0.86 -23.85 14.51
C GLN A 260 -1.10 -22.40 14.95
N GLU A 261 -2.24 -21.78 14.61
CA GLU A 261 -2.58 -20.47 15.18
C GLU A 261 -3.00 -20.60 16.66
N LYS A 262 -2.54 -19.69 17.52
CA LYS A 262 -2.93 -19.62 18.94
C LYS A 262 -3.46 -18.22 19.26
N PRO A 263 -4.73 -17.92 18.91
CA PRO A 263 -5.27 -16.56 18.89
C PRO A 263 -5.56 -15.97 20.28
N ARG A 264 -5.63 -16.81 21.32
CA ARG A 264 -5.88 -16.41 22.71
C ARG A 264 -4.58 -16.47 23.49
N VAL A 265 -4.20 -15.34 24.07
CA VAL A 265 -3.06 -15.24 25.00
C VAL A 265 -3.52 -15.73 26.37
N PRO A 266 -2.80 -16.66 27.01
CA PRO A 266 -3.01 -16.99 28.41
C PRO A 266 -2.74 -15.77 29.30
N MET A 267 -3.53 -15.56 30.34
CA MET A 267 -3.37 -14.41 31.23
C MET A 267 -2.08 -14.57 32.05
N ASP A 268 -1.12 -13.67 31.85
CA ASP A 268 0.00 -13.52 32.78
C ASP A 268 -0.47 -12.65 33.95
N PRO A 269 -0.39 -13.13 35.21
CA PRO A 269 -0.76 -12.36 36.40
C PRO A 269 -0.09 -10.98 36.47
N ASP A 270 1.14 -10.87 35.94
CA ASP A 270 1.90 -9.62 35.90
C ASP A 270 1.35 -8.58 34.91
N THR A 271 0.50 -9.01 33.97
CA THR A 271 -0.09 -8.13 32.95
C THR A 271 -1.32 -7.37 33.45
N ALA A 272 -1.99 -7.88 34.49
CA ALA A 272 -3.20 -7.35 35.13
C ALA A 272 -4.46 -7.19 34.23
N ILE A 273 -4.33 -6.79 32.96
CA ILE A 273 -5.45 -6.58 32.04
C ILE A 273 -5.17 -7.22 30.67
N GLN A 274 -6.12 -8.00 30.15
CA GLN A 274 -6.13 -8.47 28.77
C GLN A 274 -7.46 -8.12 28.10
N PHE A 275 -7.39 -7.81 26.80
CA PHE A 275 -8.56 -7.41 26.03
C PHE A 275 -8.88 -8.45 24.95
N HIS A 276 -10.08 -9.02 25.04
CA HIS A 276 -10.56 -10.05 24.12
C HIS A 276 -11.74 -9.54 23.28
N ILE A 277 -11.72 -9.82 21.97
CA ILE A 277 -12.89 -9.65 21.10
C ILE A 277 -13.07 -10.94 20.29
N ASN A 278 -14.29 -11.48 20.24
CA ASN A 278 -14.64 -12.69 19.49
C ASN A 278 -13.68 -13.87 19.78
N HIS A 279 -13.38 -14.12 21.06
CA HIS A 279 -12.44 -15.18 21.53
C HIS A 279 -10.98 -15.01 21.08
N ARG A 280 -10.57 -13.81 20.64
CA ARG A 280 -9.19 -13.50 20.25
C ARG A 280 -8.63 -12.39 21.13
N THR A 281 -7.38 -12.51 21.57
CA THR A 281 -6.72 -11.46 22.39
C THR A 281 -6.08 -10.41 21.48
N ILE A 282 -6.44 -9.15 21.67
CA ILE A 282 -5.88 -8.04 20.89
C ILE A 282 -4.65 -7.50 21.62
N THR A 283 -3.47 -7.81 21.12
CA THR A 283 -2.18 -7.43 21.72
C THR A 283 -1.56 -6.18 21.10
N ARG A 284 -2.16 -5.66 20.01
CA ARG A 284 -1.64 -4.52 19.25
C ARG A 284 -2.72 -3.71 18.57
N ASP A 285 -2.37 -2.47 18.20
CA ASP A 285 -3.22 -1.56 17.43
C ASP A 285 -4.64 -1.42 18.02
N LEU A 286 -4.81 -1.50 19.35
CA LEU A 286 -6.11 -1.62 20.04
C LEU A 286 -7.18 -0.72 19.45
N LYS A 287 -6.92 0.59 19.39
CA LYS A 287 -7.86 1.59 18.86
C LYS A 287 -8.30 1.30 17.42
N ARG A 288 -7.38 0.88 16.56
CA ARG A 288 -7.67 0.58 15.16
C ARG A 288 -8.43 -0.73 15.05
N THR A 289 -7.97 -1.79 15.71
CA THR A 289 -8.57 -3.12 15.67
C THR A 289 -10.00 -3.10 16.21
N VAL A 290 -10.23 -2.44 17.35
CA VAL A 290 -11.56 -2.25 17.96
C VAL A 290 -12.50 -1.51 16.99
N ARG A 291 -12.05 -0.37 16.44
CA ARG A 291 -12.85 0.40 15.48
C ARG A 291 -13.17 -0.41 14.23
N GLU A 292 -12.20 -1.16 13.71
CA GLU A 292 -12.42 -2.01 12.54
C GLU A 292 -13.46 -3.08 12.85
N ILE A 293 -13.36 -3.79 13.97
CA ILE A 293 -14.33 -4.85 14.32
C ILE A 293 -15.74 -4.28 14.54
N ILE A 294 -15.86 -3.18 15.28
CA ILE A 294 -17.16 -2.56 15.59
C ILE A 294 -17.80 -2.01 14.31
N HIS A 295 -17.06 -1.27 13.49
CA HIS A 295 -17.63 -0.61 12.31
C HIS A 295 -17.76 -1.54 11.09
N LEU A 296 -17.03 -2.67 11.04
CA LEU A 296 -17.12 -3.59 9.91
C LEU A 296 -18.51 -4.23 9.82
N LYS A 297 -19.16 -4.55 10.94
CA LYS A 297 -20.52 -5.13 10.94
C LYS A 297 -21.56 -4.24 10.23
N PRO A 298 -21.80 -2.98 10.65
CA PRO A 298 -22.75 -2.11 9.96
C PRO A 298 -22.30 -1.75 8.54
N LEU A 299 -20.99 -1.65 8.30
CA LEU A 299 -20.46 -1.43 6.95
C LEU A 299 -20.78 -2.62 6.02
N LYS A 300 -20.59 -3.85 6.48
CA LYS A 300 -20.90 -5.08 5.74
C LYS A 300 -22.39 -5.11 5.40
N GLN A 301 -23.26 -4.86 6.37
CA GLN A 301 -24.71 -4.78 6.16
C GLN A 301 -25.10 -3.71 5.13
N TYR A 302 -24.49 -2.52 5.21
CA TYR A 302 -24.72 -1.46 4.23
C TYR A 302 -24.32 -1.87 2.81
N TYR A 303 -23.15 -2.49 2.63
CA TYR A 303 -22.71 -2.98 1.33
C TYR A 303 -23.60 -4.11 0.81
N CYS A 304 -23.96 -5.07 1.66
CA CYS A 304 -24.86 -6.18 1.31
C CYS A 304 -26.20 -5.67 0.79
N LYS A 305 -26.86 -4.77 1.54
CA LYS A 305 -28.12 -4.15 1.12
C LYS A 305 -27.98 -3.35 -0.17
N ARG A 306 -26.87 -2.61 -0.32
CA ARG A 306 -26.67 -1.70 -1.44
C ARG A 306 -26.37 -2.41 -2.77
N PHE A 307 -25.60 -3.48 -2.73
CA PHE A 307 -25.20 -4.21 -3.93
C PHE A 307 -25.99 -5.50 -4.15
N GLY A 308 -26.95 -5.82 -3.26
CA GLY A 308 -27.68 -7.09 -3.29
C GLY A 308 -26.76 -8.29 -3.01
N TRP A 309 -25.67 -8.06 -2.27
CA TRP A 309 -24.72 -9.11 -1.93
C TRP A 309 -25.19 -9.86 -0.69
N SER A 310 -24.96 -11.17 -0.67
CA SER A 310 -24.95 -11.95 0.56
C SER A 310 -23.68 -11.68 1.36
N GLU A 311 -23.70 -12.04 2.64
CA GLU A 311 -22.53 -11.88 3.49
C GLU A 311 -21.28 -12.60 2.96
N ASN A 312 -21.47 -13.79 2.37
CA ASN A 312 -20.39 -14.55 1.76
C ASN A 312 -19.75 -13.80 0.57
N ILE A 313 -20.55 -13.10 -0.24
CA ILE A 313 -20.04 -12.32 -1.39
C ILE A 313 -19.16 -11.16 -0.90
N PHE A 314 -19.50 -10.52 0.22
CA PHE A 314 -18.65 -9.50 0.82
C PHE A 314 -17.30 -10.07 1.27
N ASP A 315 -17.30 -11.29 1.79
CA ASP A 315 -16.12 -11.95 2.37
C ASP A 315 -15.17 -12.52 1.29
N ILE A 316 -15.65 -12.87 0.10
CA ILE A 316 -14.79 -13.28 -1.04
C ILE A 316 -14.07 -12.11 -1.74
N ILE A 317 -14.46 -10.86 -1.46
CA ILE A 317 -13.81 -9.68 -2.04
C ILE A 317 -12.43 -9.46 -1.41
N ASP A 318 -11.43 -9.18 -2.25
CA ASP A 318 -10.09 -8.78 -1.85
C ASP A 318 -10.06 -7.28 -1.49
N TRP A 319 -10.36 -6.99 -0.23
CA TRP A 319 -10.29 -5.63 0.31
C TRP A 319 -8.87 -5.07 0.42
N ASP A 320 -7.83 -5.91 0.34
CA ASP A 320 -6.42 -5.49 0.38
C ASP A 320 -5.97 -4.87 -0.94
N VAL A 321 -6.60 -5.23 -2.07
CA VAL A 321 -6.44 -4.52 -3.34
C VAL A 321 -7.08 -3.13 -3.26
N PHE A 322 -8.24 -3.03 -2.60
CA PHE A 322 -9.03 -1.80 -2.53
C PHE A 322 -8.47 -0.76 -1.54
N ARG A 323 -8.24 -1.17 -0.30
CA ARG A 323 -7.98 -0.29 0.85
C ARG A 323 -6.78 0.65 0.66
N PRO A 324 -5.62 0.22 0.14
CA PRO A 324 -4.47 1.09 -0.05
C PRO A 324 -4.72 2.18 -1.11
N VAL A 325 -5.34 1.82 -2.24
CA VAL A 325 -5.68 2.77 -3.31
C VAL A 325 -6.69 3.78 -2.82
N TYR A 326 -7.73 3.30 -2.14
CA TYR A 326 -8.76 4.14 -1.55
C TYR A 326 -8.15 5.15 -0.57
N LYS A 327 -7.35 4.70 0.41
CA LYS A 327 -6.71 5.57 1.41
C LYS A 327 -5.78 6.61 0.75
N LYS A 328 -4.97 6.21 -0.23
CA LYS A 328 -4.06 7.11 -0.94
C LYS A 328 -4.81 8.19 -1.70
N TYR A 329 -5.87 7.80 -2.40
CA TYR A 329 -6.66 8.74 -3.18
C TYR A 329 -7.42 9.72 -2.28
N LEU A 330 -7.99 9.23 -1.17
CA LEU A 330 -8.61 10.07 -0.14
C LEU A 330 -7.67 11.18 0.34
N ALA A 331 -6.41 10.84 0.65
CA ALA A 331 -5.43 11.80 1.11
C ALA A 331 -5.05 12.86 0.05
N THR A 332 -5.11 12.52 -1.24
CA THR A 332 -4.64 13.42 -2.32
C THR A 332 -5.76 14.25 -2.94
N LYS A 333 -6.98 13.70 -3.05
CA LYS A 333 -8.10 14.28 -3.84
C LYS A 333 -9.40 14.43 -3.05
N GLY A 334 -9.42 14.06 -1.76
CA GLY A 334 -10.58 14.20 -0.88
C GLY A 334 -11.60 13.06 -1.01
N ILE A 335 -12.56 13.05 -0.07
CA ILE A 335 -13.51 11.93 0.14
C ILE A 335 -14.62 11.87 -0.91
N GLN A 336 -15.06 13.03 -1.39
CA GLN A 336 -16.39 13.17 -2.00
C GLN A 336 -16.60 12.33 -3.26
N TRP A 337 -15.65 12.34 -4.20
CA TRP A 337 -15.81 11.60 -5.46
C TRP A 337 -15.54 10.11 -5.30
N MET A 338 -14.37 9.76 -4.76
CA MET A 338 -13.92 8.36 -4.66
C MET A 338 -14.92 7.53 -3.86
N HIS A 339 -15.39 8.05 -2.72
CA HIS A 339 -16.39 7.35 -1.93
C HIS A 339 -17.68 7.11 -2.73
N LYS A 340 -18.26 8.16 -3.35
CA LYS A 340 -19.48 8.08 -4.17
C LYS A 340 -19.33 7.14 -5.35
N PHE A 341 -18.18 7.14 -6.02
CA PHE A 341 -17.87 6.23 -7.11
C PHE A 341 -17.84 4.78 -6.64
N CYS A 342 -17.14 4.47 -5.54
CA CYS A 342 -17.01 3.11 -5.03
C CYS A 342 -18.34 2.49 -4.58
N ILE A 343 -19.32 3.32 -4.20
CA ILE A 343 -20.62 2.88 -3.68
C ILE A 343 -21.79 3.08 -4.65
N ARG A 344 -21.56 3.34 -5.96
CA ARG A 344 -22.64 3.62 -6.93
C ARG A 344 -23.61 4.73 -6.46
N LYS A 345 -23.05 5.89 -6.11
CA LYS A 345 -23.81 7.07 -5.63
C LYS A 345 -23.30 8.35 -6.28
N LEU A 346 -22.81 8.28 -7.51
CA LEU A 346 -22.42 9.47 -8.25
C LEU A 346 -23.66 10.31 -8.59
N PRO A 347 -23.59 11.65 -8.68
CA PRO A 347 -24.73 12.46 -9.12
C PRO A 347 -24.94 12.33 -10.65
N THR A 348 -25.47 11.18 -11.06
CA THR A 348 -25.86 10.84 -12.43
C THR A 348 -27.10 11.63 -12.87
N GLY A 349 -27.38 11.70 -14.17
CA GLY A 349 -28.54 12.37 -14.72
C GLY A 349 -29.84 11.92 -14.06
N GLU A 350 -30.08 10.62 -14.08
CA GLU A 350 -31.24 9.97 -13.44
C GLU A 350 -31.39 10.37 -11.96
N ARG A 351 -30.27 10.35 -11.21
CA ARG A 351 -30.30 10.60 -9.76
C ARG A 351 -30.50 12.07 -9.42
N VAL A 352 -30.00 12.99 -10.23
CA VAL A 352 -30.22 14.43 -10.02
C VAL A 352 -31.64 14.80 -10.42
N HIS A 353 -32.15 14.27 -11.53
CA HIS A 353 -33.54 14.46 -11.95
C HIS A 353 -34.55 14.01 -10.88
N LYS A 354 -34.29 12.87 -10.22
CA LYS A 354 -35.12 12.39 -9.07
C LYS A 354 -35.17 13.35 -7.88
N LYS A 355 -34.18 14.25 -7.73
CA LYS A 355 -34.15 15.24 -6.64
C LYS A 355 -34.70 16.58 -7.09
N ASP A 356 -34.46 16.93 -8.34
CA ASP A 356 -34.84 18.17 -8.96
C ASP A 356 -35.21 17.89 -10.42
N HIS A 357 -36.52 17.88 -10.70
CA HIS A 357 -37.09 17.58 -12.00
C HIS A 357 -36.68 18.58 -13.10
N PHE A 358 -36.12 19.74 -12.75
CA PHE A 358 -35.61 20.70 -13.72
C PHE A 358 -34.31 20.24 -14.41
N HIS A 359 -33.64 19.22 -13.89
CA HIS A 359 -32.41 18.68 -14.49
C HIS A 359 -32.72 17.54 -15.46
N ASP A 360 -32.16 17.58 -16.68
CA ASP A 360 -32.30 16.47 -17.63
C ASP A 360 -31.69 15.16 -17.05
N GLN A 361 -32.46 14.08 -17.17
CA GLN A 361 -32.09 12.73 -16.75
C GLN A 361 -31.12 12.05 -17.74
N ARG A 362 -31.01 12.58 -18.95
CA ARG A 362 -30.23 12.03 -20.06
C ARG A 362 -28.75 12.44 -20.00
N CYS A 363 -27.92 11.64 -20.64
CA CYS A 363 -26.49 11.85 -20.80
C CYS A 363 -26.25 13.02 -21.75
N ALA A 364 -25.41 13.99 -21.34
CA ALA A 364 -25.05 15.14 -22.17
C ALA A 364 -24.30 14.76 -23.46
N SER A 365 -23.77 13.54 -23.56
CA SER A 365 -23.01 13.09 -24.73
C SER A 365 -23.84 12.30 -25.74
N CYS A 366 -24.70 11.37 -25.31
CA CYS A 366 -25.44 10.48 -26.21
C CYS A 366 -26.96 10.56 -26.08
N LEU A 367 -27.48 11.36 -25.14
CA LEU A 367 -28.91 11.59 -24.88
C LEU A 367 -29.69 10.36 -24.39
N ASP A 368 -29.04 9.23 -24.09
CA ASP A 368 -29.68 8.12 -23.37
C ASP A 368 -29.80 8.41 -21.87
N ASN A 369 -30.64 7.67 -21.14
CA ASN A 369 -30.73 7.80 -19.68
C ASN A 369 -29.37 7.56 -19.01
N GLU A 370 -28.97 8.47 -18.12
CA GLU A 370 -27.66 8.41 -17.47
C GLU A 370 -27.76 7.87 -16.04
N ASP A 371 -27.38 6.61 -15.86
CA ASP A 371 -27.17 5.94 -14.57
C ASP A 371 -25.66 5.77 -14.24
N ASP A 372 -25.33 5.06 -13.16
CA ASP A 372 -23.92 4.85 -12.74
C ASP A 372 -23.09 4.01 -13.72
N ASP A 373 -23.74 3.16 -14.52
CA ASP A 373 -23.07 2.23 -15.44
C ASP A 373 -22.93 2.85 -16.82
N HIS A 374 -23.94 3.60 -17.26
CA HIS A 374 -23.95 4.42 -18.46
C HIS A 374 -22.73 5.35 -18.54
N ILE A 375 -22.26 5.87 -17.39
CA ILE A 375 -21.05 6.71 -17.35
C ILE A 375 -19.86 6.04 -18.06
N LEU A 376 -19.73 4.71 -17.88
CA LEU A 376 -18.64 3.89 -18.40
C LEU A 376 -19.02 3.13 -19.70
N GLN A 377 -20.32 2.89 -19.92
CA GLN A 377 -20.86 2.19 -21.08
C GLN A 377 -21.20 3.11 -22.27
N CYS A 378 -21.25 4.44 -22.06
CA CYS A 378 -21.61 5.41 -23.09
C CYS A 378 -20.82 5.22 -24.39
N SER A 379 -21.54 5.15 -25.51
CA SER A 379 -21.00 4.94 -26.86
C SER A 379 -19.95 5.99 -27.24
N HIS A 380 -20.19 7.25 -26.89
CA HIS A 380 -19.35 8.42 -27.16
C HIS A 380 -18.09 8.51 -26.27
N ARG A 381 -17.93 7.62 -25.28
CA ARG A 381 -16.77 7.59 -24.36
C ARG A 381 -15.80 6.45 -24.67
N ARG A 382 -15.61 6.12 -25.95
CA ARG A 382 -14.75 5.01 -26.41
C ARG A 382 -13.28 5.14 -26.02
N SER A 383 -12.73 6.36 -26.03
CA SER A 383 -11.31 6.60 -25.70
C SER A 383 -10.93 6.10 -24.29
N ILE A 384 -11.86 6.17 -23.34
CA ILE A 384 -11.67 5.75 -21.95
C ILE A 384 -11.57 4.23 -21.86
N ARG A 385 -12.47 3.54 -22.56
CA ARG A 385 -12.43 2.07 -22.69
C ARG A 385 -11.08 1.62 -23.24
N LYS A 386 -10.58 2.29 -24.30
CA LYS A 386 -9.24 2.05 -24.86
C LYS A 386 -8.13 2.29 -23.83
N LYS A 387 -8.18 3.37 -23.06
CA LYS A 387 -7.20 3.67 -22.00
C LYS A 387 -7.19 2.59 -20.91
N VAL A 388 -8.34 2.10 -20.46
CA VAL A 388 -8.46 1.02 -19.45
C VAL A 388 -7.90 -0.30 -20.00
N LEU A 389 -8.28 -0.69 -21.23
CA LEU A 389 -7.79 -1.90 -21.87
C LEU A 389 -6.27 -1.87 -22.10
N ASN A 390 -5.71 -0.69 -22.38
CA ASN A 390 -4.25 -0.52 -22.46
C ASN A 390 -3.54 -0.81 -21.13
N GLN A 391 -4.18 -0.55 -19.98
CA GLN A 391 -3.60 -0.95 -18.68
C GLN A 391 -3.60 -2.47 -18.51
N ILE A 392 -4.58 -3.19 -19.08
CA ILE A 392 -4.59 -4.66 -19.11
C ILE A 392 -3.46 -5.20 -19.99
N ASN A 393 -3.17 -4.55 -21.12
CA ASN A 393 -2.01 -4.90 -21.95
C ASN A 393 -0.69 -4.79 -21.16
N LEU A 394 -0.53 -3.74 -20.35
CA LEU A 394 0.65 -3.58 -19.50
C LEU A 394 0.74 -4.65 -18.40
N LEU A 395 -0.40 -5.09 -17.87
CA LEU A 395 -0.46 -6.17 -16.87
C LEU A 395 0.06 -7.51 -17.42
N ARG A 396 -0.19 -7.80 -18.70
CA ARG A 396 0.21 -9.07 -19.36
C ARG A 396 1.72 -9.37 -19.24
N ASN A 397 2.55 -8.35 -19.04
CA ASN A 397 4.00 -8.52 -18.82
C ASN A 397 4.33 -9.16 -17.46
N THR A 398 3.41 -9.14 -16.51
CA THR A 398 3.65 -9.51 -15.11
C THR A 398 2.66 -10.54 -14.56
N VAL A 399 1.45 -10.58 -15.13
CA VAL A 399 0.33 -11.43 -14.71
C VAL A 399 0.14 -12.56 -15.73
N ASP A 400 -0.43 -13.68 -15.29
CA ASP A 400 -0.86 -14.77 -16.16
C ASP A 400 -1.66 -14.24 -17.37
N PRO A 401 -1.25 -14.56 -18.61
CA PRO A 401 -1.98 -14.16 -19.81
C PRO A 401 -3.46 -14.54 -19.77
N ARG A 402 -3.80 -15.73 -19.24
CA ARG A 402 -5.19 -16.20 -19.17
C ARG A 402 -6.05 -15.33 -18.25
N LEU A 403 -5.48 -14.84 -17.14
CA LEU A 403 -6.16 -13.88 -16.27
C LEU A 403 -6.41 -12.55 -16.99
N CYS A 404 -5.45 -12.11 -17.80
CA CYS A 404 -5.62 -10.89 -18.60
C CYS A 404 -6.68 -11.06 -19.71
N ASP A 405 -6.83 -12.26 -20.27
CA ASP A 405 -7.88 -12.60 -21.24
C ASP A 405 -9.27 -12.54 -20.57
N ILE A 406 -9.44 -13.22 -19.44
CA ILE A 406 -10.69 -13.19 -18.65
C ILE A 406 -11.06 -11.74 -18.30
N MET A 407 -10.10 -10.96 -17.80
CA MET A 407 -10.33 -9.57 -17.42
C MET A 407 -10.73 -8.71 -18.61
N ARG A 408 -10.08 -8.91 -19.77
CA ARG A 408 -10.40 -8.19 -21.00
C ARG A 408 -11.80 -8.51 -21.46
N GLU A 409 -12.15 -9.78 -21.58
CA GLU A 409 -13.46 -10.20 -22.08
C GLU A 409 -14.59 -9.74 -21.16
N GLY A 410 -14.41 -9.85 -19.83
CA GLY A 410 -15.39 -9.38 -18.86
C GLY A 410 -15.62 -7.87 -18.94
N LEU A 411 -14.55 -7.07 -18.98
CA LEU A 411 -14.65 -5.62 -19.08
C LEU A 411 -15.15 -5.16 -20.46
N MET A 412 -14.74 -5.81 -21.54
CA MET A 412 -15.23 -5.50 -22.89
C MET A 412 -16.73 -5.75 -23.02
N THR A 413 -17.21 -6.87 -22.47
CA THR A 413 -18.64 -7.21 -22.48
C THR A 413 -19.43 -6.22 -21.63
N TYR A 414 -18.93 -5.89 -20.44
CA TYR A 414 -19.52 -4.86 -19.59
C TYR A 414 -19.62 -3.50 -20.30
N PHE A 415 -18.53 -3.06 -20.94
CA PHE A 415 -18.48 -1.80 -21.68
C PHE A 415 -19.38 -1.72 -22.91
N LYS A 416 -19.87 -2.86 -23.41
CA LYS A 416 -20.85 -2.94 -24.49
C LYS A 416 -22.29 -2.96 -23.97
N GLY A 417 -22.51 -2.99 -22.65
CA GLY A 417 -23.83 -3.16 -22.05
C GLY A 417 -24.42 -4.56 -22.29
N GLN A 418 -23.57 -5.55 -22.59
CA GLN A 418 -23.99 -6.92 -22.87
C GLN A 418 -24.01 -7.78 -21.60
N SER A 419 -24.75 -8.88 -21.61
CA SER A 419 -24.76 -9.85 -20.50
C SER A 419 -23.38 -10.48 -20.31
N VAL A 420 -22.66 -10.02 -19.29
CA VAL A 420 -21.33 -10.53 -18.96
C VAL A 420 -21.38 -11.99 -18.52
N SER A 421 -22.43 -12.39 -17.80
CA SER A 421 -22.64 -13.78 -17.38
C SER A 421 -22.64 -14.73 -18.57
N THR A 422 -23.33 -14.36 -19.67
CA THR A 422 -23.38 -15.19 -20.89
C THR A 422 -22.03 -15.27 -21.58
N ALA A 423 -21.29 -14.16 -21.66
CA ALA A 423 -19.96 -14.15 -22.27
C ALA A 423 -18.95 -14.97 -21.45
N MET A 424 -19.00 -14.87 -20.13
CA MET A 424 -18.15 -15.63 -19.22
C MET A 424 -18.45 -17.13 -19.24
N LEU A 425 -19.72 -17.52 -19.39
CA LEU A 425 -20.11 -18.93 -19.59
C LEU A 425 -19.50 -19.50 -20.88
N ARG A 426 -19.53 -18.75 -21.99
CA ARG A 426 -18.89 -19.17 -23.25
C ARG A 426 -17.38 -19.29 -23.11
N LEU A 427 -16.76 -18.33 -22.44
CA LEU A 427 -15.31 -18.34 -22.18
C LEU A 427 -14.93 -19.57 -21.34
N ARG A 428 -15.73 -19.94 -20.33
CA ARG A 428 -15.52 -21.16 -19.54
C ARG A 428 -15.57 -22.43 -20.40
N GLY A 429 -16.53 -22.50 -21.32
CA GLY A 429 -16.73 -23.64 -22.23
C GLY A 429 -15.74 -23.71 -23.40
N GLN A 430 -14.77 -22.81 -23.47
CA GLN A 430 -13.79 -22.81 -24.56
C GLN A 430 -12.80 -23.96 -24.41
N GLU A 431 -12.70 -24.77 -25.46
CA GLU A 431 -11.83 -25.95 -25.55
C GLU A 431 -10.62 -25.66 -26.44
N ASP A 432 -9.49 -26.33 -26.15
CA ASP A 432 -8.32 -26.34 -27.01
C ASP A 432 -8.42 -27.45 -28.07
N VAL A 433 -7.35 -27.60 -28.88
CA VAL A 433 -7.29 -28.57 -29.99
C VAL A 433 -7.44 -30.01 -29.49
N ASP A 434 -7.13 -30.28 -28.21
CA ASP A 434 -7.22 -31.59 -27.58
C ASP A 434 -8.55 -31.77 -26.80
N ASN A 435 -9.55 -30.94 -27.06
CA ASN A 435 -10.85 -30.88 -26.36
C ASN A 435 -10.74 -30.63 -24.84
N ASN A 436 -9.63 -30.03 -24.38
CA ASN A 436 -9.48 -29.67 -22.97
C ASN A 436 -10.02 -28.26 -22.73
N GLN A 437 -10.84 -28.11 -21.69
CA GLN A 437 -11.34 -26.81 -21.27
C GLN A 437 -10.21 -25.88 -20.83
N ILE A 438 -9.94 -24.84 -21.61
CA ILE A 438 -8.84 -23.89 -21.44
C ILE A 438 -8.96 -23.16 -20.10
N TYR A 439 -10.18 -22.79 -19.72
CA TYR A 439 -10.45 -21.96 -18.54
C TYR A 439 -10.97 -22.75 -17.33
N LYS A 440 -10.96 -24.08 -17.37
CA LYS A 440 -11.47 -24.96 -16.29
C LYS A 440 -10.96 -24.56 -14.90
N ARG A 441 -9.67 -24.22 -14.80
CA ARG A 441 -9.00 -23.82 -13.54
C ARG A 441 -9.41 -22.45 -13.00
N TYR A 442 -9.98 -21.59 -13.84
CA TYR A 442 -10.42 -20.23 -13.48
C TYR A 442 -11.94 -20.14 -13.30
N THR A 443 -12.67 -21.25 -13.39
CA THR A 443 -14.13 -21.30 -13.22
C THR A 443 -14.59 -20.58 -11.95
N LEU A 444 -14.00 -20.92 -10.80
CA LEU A 444 -14.35 -20.31 -9.52
C LEU A 444 -14.10 -18.79 -9.51
N LEU A 445 -12.99 -18.33 -10.11
CA LEU A 445 -12.68 -16.91 -10.25
C LEU A 445 -13.76 -16.19 -11.06
N ILE A 446 -14.17 -16.79 -12.17
CA ILE A 446 -15.17 -16.25 -13.08
C ILE A 446 -16.52 -16.17 -12.35
N ASP A 447 -16.95 -17.25 -11.70
CA ASP A 447 -18.22 -17.33 -10.98
C ASP A 447 -18.28 -16.31 -9.84
N GLU A 448 -17.24 -16.25 -9.00
CA GLU A 448 -17.13 -15.26 -7.92
C GLU A 448 -17.18 -13.82 -8.47
N GLN A 449 -16.44 -13.50 -9.53
CA GLN A 449 -16.40 -12.14 -10.07
C GLN A 449 -17.71 -11.74 -10.78
N VAL A 450 -18.41 -12.69 -11.42
CA VAL A 450 -19.74 -12.46 -12.01
C VAL A 450 -20.74 -12.06 -10.92
N VAL A 451 -20.73 -12.75 -9.78
CA VAL A 451 -21.61 -12.47 -8.64
C VAL A 451 -21.24 -11.16 -7.93
N ILE A 452 -19.95 -10.85 -7.78
CA ILE A 452 -19.50 -9.55 -7.25
C ILE A 452 -19.90 -8.40 -8.19
N GLY A 453 -19.82 -8.62 -9.50
CA GLY A 453 -20.10 -7.65 -10.55
C GLY A 453 -18.83 -7.13 -11.23
N TRP A 454 -18.89 -7.01 -12.56
CA TRP A 454 -17.77 -6.50 -13.38
C TRP A 454 -17.65 -4.97 -13.36
N ASP A 455 -18.74 -4.26 -13.07
CA ASP A 455 -18.70 -2.84 -12.74
C ASP A 455 -17.94 -2.60 -11.42
N ASN A 456 -18.17 -3.48 -10.44
CA ASN A 456 -17.54 -3.43 -9.13
C ASN A 456 -16.03 -3.73 -9.19
N LEU A 457 -15.56 -4.50 -10.19
CA LEU A 457 -14.13 -4.66 -10.47
C LEU A 457 -13.47 -3.31 -10.78
N LEU A 458 -14.11 -2.45 -11.59
CA LEU A 458 -13.62 -1.09 -11.88
C LEU A 458 -13.66 -0.17 -10.65
N ARG A 459 -14.47 -0.52 -9.64
CA ARG A 459 -14.56 0.12 -8.32
C ARG A 459 -13.64 -0.54 -7.28
N GLY A 460 -12.77 -1.45 -7.72
CA GLY A 460 -11.72 -2.08 -6.91
C GLY A 460 -12.17 -3.29 -6.11
N LYS A 461 -13.32 -3.90 -6.45
CA LYS A 461 -13.86 -5.09 -5.79
C LYS A 461 -13.50 -6.34 -6.60
N PHE A 462 -12.26 -6.78 -6.42
CA PHE A 462 -11.75 -8.02 -7.03
C PHE A 462 -12.13 -9.21 -6.16
N SER A 463 -12.45 -10.36 -6.75
CA SER A 463 -12.45 -11.63 -6.02
C SER A 463 -11.03 -11.97 -5.52
N LYS A 464 -10.93 -12.61 -4.35
CA LYS A 464 -9.66 -13.18 -3.83
C LYS A 464 -9.00 -14.17 -4.80
N GLN A 465 -9.79 -14.80 -5.68
CA GLN A 465 -9.28 -15.77 -6.66
C GLN A 465 -8.29 -15.16 -7.65
N TRP A 466 -8.40 -13.87 -7.99
CA TRP A 466 -7.43 -13.20 -8.87
C TRP A 466 -6.00 -13.37 -8.37
N LYS A 467 -5.80 -13.15 -7.05
CA LYS A 467 -4.52 -13.27 -6.38
C LYS A 467 -4.09 -14.73 -6.19
N ILE A 468 -5.04 -15.62 -5.85
CA ILE A 468 -4.78 -17.06 -5.69
C ILE A 468 -4.28 -17.67 -7.01
N GLN A 469 -4.99 -17.42 -8.11
CA GLN A 469 -4.64 -17.96 -9.42
C GLN A 469 -3.31 -17.38 -9.93
N GLN A 470 -3.04 -16.09 -9.68
CA GLN A 470 -1.75 -15.49 -10.01
C GLN A 470 -0.59 -16.09 -9.20
N LYS A 471 -0.78 -16.35 -7.89
CA LYS A 471 0.22 -17.05 -7.08
C LYS A 471 0.45 -18.46 -7.61
N ALA A 472 -0.61 -19.19 -7.93
CA ALA A 472 -0.52 -20.54 -8.51
C ALA A 472 0.23 -20.53 -9.85
N PHE A 473 -0.02 -19.55 -10.72
CA PHE A 473 0.72 -19.38 -11.98
C PHE A 473 2.22 -19.15 -11.74
N ILE A 474 2.56 -18.26 -10.80
CA ILE A 474 3.96 -18.02 -10.41
C ILE A 474 4.62 -19.30 -9.90
N THR A 475 3.93 -20.06 -9.04
CA THR A 475 4.45 -21.34 -8.52
C THR A 475 4.66 -22.37 -9.62
N ARG A 476 3.71 -22.54 -10.55
CA ARG A 476 3.88 -23.44 -11.69
C ARG A 476 5.06 -23.04 -12.57
N ARG A 477 5.24 -21.74 -12.83
CA ARG A 477 6.38 -21.25 -13.61
C ARG A 477 7.71 -21.49 -12.91
N LYS A 478 7.74 -21.48 -11.57
CA LYS A 478 8.93 -21.87 -10.78
C LYS A 478 9.21 -23.37 -10.89
N LEU A 479 8.18 -24.20 -10.83
CA LEU A 479 8.31 -25.66 -10.90
C LEU A 479 8.68 -26.16 -12.30
N SER A 480 8.28 -25.44 -13.35
CA SER A 480 8.59 -25.80 -14.74
C SER A 480 10.08 -25.72 -15.09
N ASP A 481 10.84 -24.79 -14.49
CA ASP A 481 12.30 -24.74 -14.61
C ASP A 481 12.93 -24.21 -13.31
N PRO A 482 13.15 -25.09 -12.32
CA PRO A 482 13.73 -24.72 -11.03
C PRO A 482 15.13 -24.15 -11.16
N ARG A 483 15.92 -24.64 -12.14
CA ARG A 483 17.32 -24.24 -12.35
C ARG A 483 17.41 -22.84 -12.94
N ALA A 484 16.57 -22.48 -13.92
CA ALA A 484 16.52 -21.10 -14.42
C ALA A 484 16.01 -20.12 -13.37
N TYR A 485 15.02 -20.51 -12.56
CA TYR A 485 14.55 -19.67 -11.47
C TYR A 485 15.64 -19.41 -10.41
N ALA A 486 16.35 -20.44 -9.98
CA ALA A 486 17.48 -20.32 -9.05
C ALA A 486 18.61 -19.43 -9.62
N ARG A 487 18.96 -19.59 -10.90
CA ARG A 487 19.94 -18.73 -11.60
C ARG A 487 19.47 -17.27 -11.66
N ALA A 488 18.19 -17.02 -11.96
CA ALA A 488 17.62 -15.67 -11.99
C ALA A 488 17.64 -15.00 -10.62
N GLN A 489 17.36 -15.74 -9.53
CA GLN A 489 17.47 -15.23 -8.17
C GLN A 489 18.93 -14.89 -7.80
N LYS A 490 19.89 -15.79 -8.09
CA LYS A 490 21.32 -15.52 -7.86
C LYS A 490 21.79 -14.29 -8.63
N ASN A 491 21.38 -14.14 -9.89
CA ASN A 491 21.72 -12.96 -10.70
C ASN A 491 21.07 -11.68 -10.19
N LYS A 492 19.85 -11.76 -9.64
CA LYS A 492 19.17 -10.63 -9.02
C LYS A 492 19.88 -10.20 -7.73
N LYS A 493 20.18 -11.14 -6.81
CA LYS A 493 20.97 -10.89 -5.60
C LYS A 493 22.34 -10.27 -5.95
N ARG A 494 23.05 -10.78 -6.98
CA ARG A 494 24.32 -10.21 -7.47
C ARG A 494 24.18 -8.78 -8.03
N LYS A 495 23.10 -8.47 -8.74
CA LYS A 495 22.83 -7.11 -9.25
C LYS A 495 22.51 -6.13 -8.13
N GLU A 496 21.75 -6.59 -7.13
CA GLU A 496 21.41 -5.81 -5.93
C GLU A 496 22.67 -5.55 -5.09
N ALA A 497 23.55 -6.54 -4.91
CA ALA A 497 24.85 -6.36 -4.24
C ALA A 497 25.78 -5.38 -4.98
N LYS A 498 25.74 -5.33 -6.32
CA LYS A 498 26.50 -4.35 -7.12
C LYS A 498 25.93 -2.93 -7.06
N THR A 499 24.65 -2.77 -6.72
CA THR A 499 24.02 -1.46 -6.56
C THR A 499 24.15 -1.02 -5.10
N ASN A 500 25.35 -0.57 -4.74
CA ASN A 500 25.75 -0.12 -3.41
C ASN A 500 25.10 1.22 -2.96
N LYS A 501 23.82 1.42 -3.28
CA LYS A 501 23.01 2.50 -2.70
C LYS A 501 21.94 1.85 -1.84
N GLY A 502 21.94 2.19 -0.56
CA GLY A 502 20.91 1.87 0.43
C GLY A 502 19.54 2.46 0.08
N THR A 503 19.03 2.20 -1.11
CA THR A 503 17.66 2.46 -1.49
C THR A 503 16.79 1.45 -0.75
N LYS A 504 16.11 1.92 0.31
CA LYS A 504 15.03 1.21 1.00
C LYS A 504 14.26 0.37 -0.01
N LYS A 505 14.22 -0.95 0.21
CA LYS A 505 13.49 -1.94 -0.60
C LYS A 505 12.04 -1.43 -0.73
N LYS A 506 11.70 -0.79 -1.87
CA LYS A 506 10.32 -0.38 -2.10
C LYS A 506 9.50 -1.66 -2.23
N ASN A 507 8.60 -1.89 -1.27
CA ASN A 507 7.66 -3.01 -1.32
C ASN A 507 7.02 -3.05 -2.70
N LYS A 508 7.21 -4.17 -3.42
CA LYS A 508 6.68 -4.34 -4.77
C LYS A 508 5.16 -4.30 -4.67
N THR A 509 4.54 -3.27 -5.24
CA THR A 509 3.08 -3.18 -5.31
C THR A 509 2.54 -4.40 -6.04
N GLU A 510 1.53 -5.06 -5.46
CA GLU A 510 0.86 -6.19 -6.08
C GLU A 510 0.29 -5.79 -7.46
N ALA A 511 0.29 -6.72 -8.44
CA ALA A 511 -0.08 -6.40 -9.82
C ALA A 511 -1.51 -5.85 -9.95
N PHE A 512 -2.49 -6.47 -9.28
CA PHE A 512 -3.89 -6.02 -9.33
C PHE A 512 -4.11 -4.70 -8.59
N HIS A 513 -3.37 -4.47 -7.48
CA HIS A 513 -3.32 -3.17 -6.82
C HIS A 513 -2.75 -2.10 -7.79
N ALA A 514 -1.63 -2.37 -8.45
CA ALA A 514 -1.05 -1.43 -9.41
C ALA A 514 -2.01 -1.11 -10.57
N PHE A 515 -2.74 -2.10 -11.06
CA PHE A 515 -3.80 -1.89 -12.06
C PHE A 515 -4.92 -1.01 -11.54
N PHE A 516 -5.48 -1.31 -10.37
CA PHE A 516 -6.54 -0.48 -9.78
C PHE A 516 -6.06 0.96 -9.58
N GLN A 517 -4.83 1.14 -9.08
CA GLN A 517 -4.21 2.45 -8.93
C GLN A 517 -4.06 3.21 -10.27
N ALA A 518 -3.82 2.50 -11.37
CA ALA A 518 -3.65 3.10 -12.70
C ALA A 518 -4.98 3.47 -13.38
N ILE A 519 -6.06 2.71 -13.15
CA ILE A 519 -7.36 2.98 -13.77
C ILE A 519 -8.14 4.10 -13.08
N ILE A 520 -7.97 4.28 -11.77
CA ILE A 520 -8.70 5.30 -10.99
C ILE A 520 -8.55 6.72 -11.56
N PRO A 521 -7.33 7.21 -11.90
CA PRO A 521 -7.17 8.51 -12.54
C PRO A 521 -7.90 8.64 -13.87
N ILE A 522 -7.97 7.56 -14.66
CA ILE A 522 -8.65 7.53 -15.96
C ILE A 522 -10.17 7.70 -15.77
N ILE A 523 -10.73 6.99 -14.79
CA ILE A 523 -12.17 7.07 -14.45
C ILE A 523 -12.50 8.43 -13.84
N HIS A 524 -11.61 8.99 -13.02
CA HIS A 524 -11.80 10.35 -12.49
C HIS A 524 -11.78 11.41 -13.59
N GLU A 525 -10.84 11.35 -14.54
CA GLU A 525 -10.80 12.23 -15.72
C GLU A 525 -12.12 12.15 -16.50
N THR A 526 -12.64 10.94 -16.66
CA THR A 526 -13.94 10.70 -17.33
C THR A 526 -15.09 11.39 -16.61
N TRP A 527 -15.12 11.27 -15.29
CA TRP A 527 -16.15 11.91 -14.47
C TRP A 527 -16.06 13.44 -14.55
N THR A 528 -14.85 14.00 -14.52
CA THR A 528 -14.66 15.44 -14.65
C THR A 528 -15.07 15.95 -16.02
N ASP A 529 -14.70 15.24 -17.10
CA ASP A 529 -15.08 15.61 -18.47
C ASP A 529 -16.61 15.58 -18.62
N ARG A 530 -17.29 14.54 -18.10
CA ARG A 530 -18.76 14.48 -18.05
C ARG A 530 -19.38 15.64 -17.28
N CYS A 531 -18.83 16.01 -16.12
CA CYS A 531 -19.37 17.10 -15.31
C CYS A 531 -19.27 18.44 -16.05
N ILE A 532 -18.19 18.65 -16.81
CA ILE A 532 -18.05 19.81 -17.69
C ILE A 532 -19.15 19.76 -18.76
N ASP A 533 -19.26 18.67 -19.52
CA ASP A 533 -20.24 18.53 -20.60
C ASP A 533 -21.68 18.84 -20.14
N ARG A 534 -22.04 18.41 -18.93
CA ARG A 534 -23.38 18.64 -18.36
C ARG A 534 -23.61 20.03 -17.79
N ASN A 535 -22.59 20.65 -17.18
CA ASN A 535 -22.71 21.98 -16.57
C ASN A 535 -22.39 23.11 -17.54
N THR A 536 -21.93 22.81 -18.76
CA THR A 536 -21.86 23.83 -19.82
C THR A 536 -23.30 24.16 -20.22
N PRO A 537 -23.76 25.41 -20.13
CA PRO A 537 -25.18 25.75 -20.24
C PRO A 537 -25.79 25.23 -21.54
N VAL A 538 -26.79 24.35 -21.39
CA VAL A 538 -27.59 23.76 -22.47
C VAL A 538 -28.76 24.70 -22.75
N LEU A 539 -28.50 25.71 -23.57
CA LEU A 539 -29.51 26.28 -24.45
C LEU A 539 -29.07 25.88 -25.86
N GLY A 540 -29.95 25.20 -26.61
CA GLY A 540 -29.64 24.46 -27.84
C GLY A 540 -29.02 25.28 -28.97
N GLY A 541 -27.74 25.65 -28.85
CA GLY A 541 -27.08 26.49 -29.86
C GLY A 541 -25.56 26.57 -29.79
N ARG A 542 -24.88 26.07 -28.73
CA ARG A 542 -23.40 26.18 -28.63
C ARG A 542 -22.65 24.86 -28.61
N ILE A 543 -23.13 23.81 -27.93
CA ILE A 543 -22.43 22.50 -27.87
C ILE A 543 -22.52 21.78 -29.21
N VAL A 544 -23.71 21.77 -29.85
CA VAL A 544 -23.92 21.23 -31.20
C VAL A 544 -23.17 22.07 -32.23
N ALA A 545 -23.27 23.40 -32.16
CA ALA A 545 -22.51 24.28 -33.06
C ALA A 545 -20.99 24.16 -32.88
N GLU A 546 -20.52 23.90 -31.66
CA GLU A 546 -19.12 23.65 -31.37
C GLU A 546 -18.69 22.27 -31.87
N TYR A 547 -19.52 21.23 -31.70
CA TYR A 547 -19.29 19.92 -32.29
C TYR A 547 -19.23 19.99 -33.82
N ASP A 548 -20.16 20.70 -34.47
CA ASP A 548 -20.15 20.94 -35.90
C ASP A 548 -18.90 21.73 -36.34
N SER A 549 -18.49 22.74 -35.58
CA SER A 549 -17.27 23.50 -35.84
C SER A 549 -16.01 22.65 -35.71
N LEU A 550 -15.92 21.81 -34.68
CA LEU A 550 -14.79 20.91 -34.44
C LEU A 550 -14.74 19.79 -35.48
N THR A 551 -15.90 19.23 -35.83
CA THR A 551 -16.06 18.24 -36.89
C THR A 551 -15.57 18.79 -38.22
N LYS A 552 -16.00 20.01 -38.61
CA LYS A 552 -15.52 20.70 -39.82
C LYS A 552 -14.01 20.95 -39.80
N LYS A 553 -13.43 21.30 -38.65
CA LYS A 553 -11.98 21.49 -38.51
C LYS A 553 -11.22 20.18 -38.65
N ILE A 554 -11.72 19.09 -38.09
CA ILE A 554 -11.07 17.78 -38.17
C ILE A 554 -11.20 17.18 -39.56
N THR A 555 -12.37 17.28 -40.21
CA THR A 555 -12.53 16.86 -41.61
C THR A 555 -11.55 17.60 -42.51
N HIS A 556 -11.38 18.91 -42.32
CA HIS A 556 -10.38 19.68 -43.07
C HIS A 556 -8.95 19.20 -42.79
N LEU A 557 -8.56 18.97 -41.52
CA LEU A 557 -7.23 18.45 -41.20
C LEU A 557 -6.98 17.06 -41.80
N TYR A 558 -8.02 16.22 -41.91
CA TYR A 558 -7.94 14.91 -42.57
C TYR A 558 -7.80 15.00 -44.09
N THR A 559 -8.25 16.09 -44.74
CA THR A 559 -7.96 16.31 -46.18
C THR A 559 -6.50 16.63 -46.45
N LEU A 560 -5.76 17.09 -45.43
CA LEU A 560 -4.34 17.40 -45.53
C LEU A 560 -3.44 16.18 -45.32
N LYS A 561 -4.03 14.99 -45.16
CA LYS A 561 -3.32 13.74 -44.87
C LYS A 561 -2.21 13.45 -45.89
N GLU A 562 -2.46 13.67 -47.17
CA GLU A 562 -1.51 13.42 -48.27
C GLU A 562 -0.40 14.50 -48.38
N MET A 563 -0.53 15.60 -47.65
CA MET A 563 0.39 16.75 -47.70
C MET A 563 1.39 16.77 -46.53
N VAL A 564 1.43 15.69 -45.74
CA VAL A 564 2.21 15.52 -44.51
C VAL A 564 3.29 14.44 -44.75
N LEU A 565 4.38 14.47 -43.99
CA LEU A 565 5.44 13.44 -44.11
C LEU A 565 4.88 12.03 -43.80
N PRO A 566 5.33 10.97 -44.49
CA PRO A 566 4.83 9.61 -44.29
C PRO A 566 4.93 9.09 -42.84
N GLU A 567 5.97 9.49 -42.10
CA GLU A 567 6.17 9.14 -40.69
C GLU A 567 5.11 9.78 -39.77
N ASP A 568 4.72 11.02 -40.07
CA ASP A 568 3.72 11.76 -39.34
C ASP A 568 2.30 11.32 -39.73
N GLU A 569 2.08 10.90 -40.98
CA GLU A 569 0.81 10.37 -41.46
C GLU A 569 0.36 9.17 -40.62
N LEU A 570 1.24 8.19 -40.45
CA LEU A 570 0.98 6.97 -39.67
C LEU A 570 0.71 7.27 -38.18
N LYS A 571 1.31 8.33 -37.65
CA LYS A 571 1.24 8.71 -36.24
C LYS A 571 0.04 9.58 -35.90
N ILE A 572 -0.32 10.50 -36.79
CA ILE A 572 -1.38 11.51 -36.60
C ILE A 572 -2.74 10.96 -37.05
N PHE A 573 -2.80 10.30 -38.22
CA PHE A 573 -4.01 9.78 -38.84
C PHE A 573 -4.12 8.26 -38.69
N ASN A 574 -3.86 7.77 -37.47
CA ASN A 574 -3.88 6.36 -37.11
C ASN A 574 -5.28 5.72 -37.08
N GLU A 575 -6.35 6.49 -37.26
CA GLU A 575 -7.74 6.03 -37.21
C GLU A 575 -8.55 6.67 -38.36
N PRO A 576 -9.51 5.95 -38.96
CA PRO A 576 -10.38 6.47 -40.02
C PRO A 576 -11.19 7.68 -39.55
N LEU A 577 -11.47 8.62 -40.47
CA LEU A 577 -12.20 9.86 -40.19
C LEU A 577 -13.56 9.60 -39.51
N LYS A 578 -14.33 8.62 -40.01
CA LYS A 578 -15.65 8.25 -39.43
C LYS A 578 -15.54 7.87 -37.95
N THR A 579 -14.45 7.20 -37.56
CA THR A 579 -14.22 6.78 -36.18
C THR A 579 -13.82 7.97 -35.29
N ARG A 580 -13.00 8.89 -35.82
CA ARG A 580 -12.55 10.08 -35.08
C ARG A 580 -13.67 11.09 -34.85
N LEU A 581 -14.58 11.23 -35.81
CA LEU A 581 -15.70 12.16 -35.66
C LEU A 581 -16.70 11.73 -34.57
N ALA A 582 -16.73 10.46 -34.18
CA ALA A 582 -17.60 9.97 -33.10
C ALA A 582 -17.07 10.30 -31.67
N ASP A 583 -15.93 10.97 -31.55
CA ASP A 583 -15.33 11.36 -30.26
C ASP A 583 -16.00 12.62 -29.66
N THR A 584 -15.86 12.84 -28.34
CA THR A 584 -16.48 14.00 -27.66
C THR A 584 -15.83 15.34 -28.02
N ASN A 585 -16.54 16.47 -27.84
CA ASN A 585 -16.04 17.82 -28.10
C ASN A 585 -14.64 18.09 -27.51
N GLN A 586 -14.39 17.67 -26.27
CA GLN A 586 -13.07 17.83 -25.66
C GLN A 586 -11.99 16.94 -26.27
N GLN A 587 -12.32 15.72 -26.69
CA GLN A 587 -11.38 14.83 -27.34
C GLN A 587 -10.99 15.37 -28.72
N LEU A 588 -11.96 15.87 -29.48
CA LEU A 588 -11.73 16.59 -30.73
C LEU A 588 -10.85 17.83 -30.50
N LYS A 589 -11.13 18.66 -29.47
CA LYS A 589 -10.27 19.81 -29.10
C LYS A 589 -8.86 19.40 -28.70
N LYS A 590 -8.71 18.41 -27.81
CA LYS A 590 -7.41 17.89 -27.34
C LYS A 590 -6.60 17.36 -28.53
N TRP A 591 -7.24 16.68 -29.49
CA TRP A 591 -6.59 16.19 -30.69
C TRP A 591 -6.14 17.34 -31.61
N ILE A 592 -7.02 18.31 -31.91
CA ILE A 592 -6.67 19.50 -32.70
C ILE A 592 -5.50 20.24 -32.05
N ASN A 593 -5.58 20.55 -30.76
CA ASN A 593 -4.53 21.31 -30.07
C ASN A 593 -3.20 20.57 -30.05
N ARG A 594 -3.20 19.24 -29.98
CA ARG A 594 -1.99 18.43 -29.96
C ARG A 594 -1.32 18.33 -31.33
N TRP A 595 -2.11 18.19 -32.40
CA TRP A 595 -1.59 17.79 -33.71
C TRP A 595 -1.59 18.90 -34.76
N ARG A 596 -2.34 19.99 -34.56
CA ARG A 596 -2.40 21.10 -35.53
C ARG A 596 -1.03 21.69 -35.83
N GLU A 597 -0.24 22.00 -34.80
CA GLU A 597 1.11 22.55 -34.99
C GLU A 597 2.06 21.54 -35.67
N VAL A 598 1.89 20.25 -35.39
CA VAL A 598 2.68 19.19 -36.00
C VAL A 598 2.35 19.04 -37.49
N ILE A 599 1.06 19.06 -37.85
CA ILE A 599 0.59 19.04 -39.23
C ILE A 599 1.13 20.24 -40.00
N ASP A 600 1.00 21.46 -39.44
CA ASP A 600 1.48 22.69 -40.07
C ASP A 600 3.01 22.64 -40.32
N HIS A 601 3.77 22.13 -39.35
CA HIS A 601 5.22 21.96 -39.49
C HIS A 601 5.58 20.92 -40.56
N SER A 602 4.91 19.77 -40.56
CA SER A 602 5.16 18.68 -41.50
C SER A 602 4.85 19.11 -42.94
N MET A 603 3.73 19.81 -43.16
CA MET A 603 3.38 20.40 -44.47
C MET A 603 4.41 21.43 -44.94
N LYS A 604 4.94 22.26 -44.04
CA LYS A 604 6.00 23.21 -44.39
C LYS A 604 7.27 22.47 -44.83
N ARG A 605 7.61 21.38 -44.14
CA ARG A 605 8.78 20.57 -44.47
C ARG A 605 8.63 19.86 -45.82
N VAL A 606 7.44 19.35 -46.14
CA VAL A 606 7.12 18.78 -47.47
C VAL A 606 7.33 19.82 -48.58
N LYS A 607 6.89 21.08 -48.35
CA LYS A 607 7.11 22.18 -49.31
C LYS A 607 8.59 22.53 -49.50
N GLU A 608 9.37 22.55 -48.42
CA GLU A 608 10.82 22.77 -48.48
C GLU A 608 11.51 21.66 -49.28
N LEU A 609 11.19 20.38 -49.00
CA LEU A 609 11.73 19.24 -49.72
C LEU A 609 11.31 19.22 -51.19
N ALA A 610 10.06 19.60 -51.50
CA ALA A 610 9.59 19.74 -52.88
C ALA A 610 10.34 20.87 -53.60
N GLN A 611 10.64 21.98 -52.92
CA GLN A 611 11.41 23.09 -53.47
C GLN A 611 12.87 22.67 -53.73
N ASP A 612 13.49 21.94 -52.82
CA ASP A 612 14.85 21.41 -52.97
C ASP A 612 14.97 20.39 -54.11
N ASN A 613 13.92 19.57 -54.30
CA ASN A 613 13.85 18.57 -55.39
C ASN A 613 13.35 19.17 -56.72
N SER A 614 12.81 20.38 -56.72
CA SER A 614 12.37 21.06 -57.93
C SER A 614 13.54 21.77 -58.62
N LYS A 615 13.72 21.53 -59.91
CA LYS A 615 14.60 22.36 -60.73
C LYS A 615 13.87 23.69 -60.96
N PRO A 616 14.47 24.84 -60.58
CA PRO A 616 13.84 26.13 -60.86
C PRO A 616 13.71 26.30 -62.37
N ILE A 617 12.54 26.77 -62.84
CA ILE A 617 12.13 26.81 -64.26
C ILE A 617 13.25 27.23 -65.22
N TRP A 618 14.05 28.25 -64.88
CA TRP A 618 15.15 28.72 -65.73
C TRP A 618 16.19 27.65 -66.06
N ARG A 619 16.46 26.69 -65.16
CA ARG A 619 17.39 25.56 -65.41
C ARG A 619 16.89 24.58 -66.46
N HIS A 620 15.61 24.64 -66.84
CA HIS A 620 15.08 23.88 -67.96
C HIS A 620 15.31 24.56 -69.32
N PHE A 621 15.64 25.85 -69.33
CA PHE A 621 15.73 26.65 -70.56
C PHE A 621 17.13 27.27 -70.80
N THR A 622 17.96 27.48 -69.76
CA THR A 622 19.31 28.04 -69.91
C THR A 622 20.32 27.42 -68.94
N ALA A 623 21.58 27.22 -69.38
CA ALA A 623 22.67 26.67 -68.56
C ALA A 623 23.14 27.64 -67.46
N ASN A 624 23.17 28.94 -67.76
CA ASN A 624 23.50 29.99 -66.80
C ASN A 624 22.23 30.59 -66.20
N LYS A 625 22.28 30.92 -64.90
CA LYS A 625 21.18 31.60 -64.21
C LYS A 625 20.96 32.96 -64.86
N PRO A 626 19.76 33.26 -65.40
CA PRO A 626 19.53 34.56 -66.02
C PRO A 626 19.78 35.67 -64.99
N ALA A 627 20.46 36.74 -65.42
CA ALA A 627 20.72 37.90 -64.58
C ALA A 627 19.38 38.40 -64.00
N LYS A 628 19.33 38.70 -62.70
CA LYS A 628 18.12 39.27 -62.08
C LYS A 628 17.82 40.60 -62.78
N THR A 629 16.92 40.59 -63.74
CA THR A 629 16.20 41.80 -64.14
C THR A 629 15.33 42.16 -62.95
N THR A 630 15.84 43.03 -62.07
CA THR A 630 15.00 43.75 -61.12
C THR A 630 14.08 44.65 -61.93
N VAL A 631 12.99 44.08 -62.43
CA VAL A 631 11.82 44.86 -62.78
C VAL A 631 11.31 45.37 -61.45
N SER A 632 11.70 46.60 -61.10
CA SER A 632 11.00 47.33 -60.05
C SER A 632 9.59 47.54 -60.56
N ARG A 633 8.70 46.58 -60.27
CA ARG A 633 7.28 46.86 -60.29
C ARG A 633 7.12 47.85 -59.15
N LYS A 634 7.16 49.15 -59.46
CA LYS A 634 6.40 50.16 -58.73
C LYS A 634 4.96 49.69 -58.81
N THR A 635 4.61 48.74 -57.94
CA THR A 635 3.24 48.59 -57.51
C THR A 635 2.99 49.90 -56.80
N ASN A 636 2.24 50.79 -57.46
CA ASN A 636 1.53 51.83 -56.75
C ASN A 636 0.85 51.11 -55.59
N LYS A 637 1.35 51.31 -54.37
CA LYS A 637 0.57 51.09 -53.16
C LYS A 637 -0.57 52.10 -53.24
N GLY A 638 -1.55 51.79 -54.07
CA GLY A 638 -2.91 52.25 -53.88
C GLY A 638 -3.21 51.94 -52.42
N LYS A 639 -3.50 52.99 -51.67
CA LYS A 639 -3.95 52.97 -50.30
C LYS A 639 -5.19 52.07 -50.21
N LYS A 640 -5.01 50.75 -50.13
CA LYS A 640 -6.04 49.86 -49.60
C LYS A 640 -5.96 49.97 -48.10
N ALA A 641 -6.72 50.96 -47.64
CA ALA A 641 -7.25 51.16 -46.30
C ALA A 641 -6.83 50.08 -45.30
N THR A 642 -5.93 50.46 -44.40
CA THR A 642 -6.13 50.08 -43.01
C THR A 642 -7.60 50.38 -42.69
N LEU A 643 -8.34 49.37 -42.24
CA LEU A 643 -9.56 49.60 -41.46
C LEU A 643 -9.14 50.58 -40.36
N LYS A 644 -9.51 51.85 -40.54
CA LYS A 644 -9.50 52.84 -39.48
C LYS A 644 -10.24 52.15 -38.33
N LYS A 645 -9.53 51.93 -37.23
CA LYS A 645 -10.19 51.79 -35.93
C LYS A 645 -11.20 52.94 -35.88
N MET A 646 -12.49 52.63 -35.88
CA MET A 646 -13.53 53.60 -35.54
C MET A 646 -13.32 53.96 -34.07
N HIS A 647 -12.45 54.94 -33.82
CA HIS A 647 -12.23 55.50 -32.49
C HIS A 647 -12.85 56.88 -32.31
N ASN A 648 -13.48 57.45 -33.34
CA ASN A 648 -14.22 58.70 -33.23
C ASN A 648 -15.66 58.50 -33.71
N ASN A 649 -16.48 57.83 -32.88
CA ASN A 649 -17.93 58.00 -32.93
C ASN A 649 -18.30 59.08 -31.90
N PRO A 650 -18.87 60.23 -32.31
CA PRO A 650 -19.27 61.30 -31.39
C PRO A 650 -20.38 60.89 -30.40
N LEU A 651 -21.07 59.77 -30.63
CA LEU A 651 -22.10 59.25 -29.71
C LEU A 651 -21.56 58.41 -28.53
N THR A 652 -20.27 58.04 -28.51
CA THR A 652 -19.67 57.28 -27.39
C THR A 652 -18.80 58.12 -26.45
N ASN A 653 -18.66 59.43 -26.72
CA ASN A 653 -17.83 60.33 -25.91
C ASN A 653 -18.54 60.95 -24.70
N VAL A 654 -19.78 60.56 -24.39
CA VAL A 654 -20.57 61.17 -23.29
C VAL A 654 -20.42 60.43 -21.95
N PHE A 655 -19.74 59.28 -21.88
CA PHE A 655 -19.57 58.57 -20.60
C PHE A 655 -18.10 58.37 -20.24
N LYS A 656 -17.59 59.18 -19.29
CA LYS A 656 -16.34 58.92 -18.58
C LYS A 656 -16.51 57.66 -17.71
N ARG A 657 -15.98 56.53 -18.16
CA ARG A 657 -15.87 55.33 -17.32
C ARG A 657 -14.73 55.53 -16.32
N LEU A 658 -15.06 55.74 -15.05
CA LEU A 658 -14.11 55.77 -13.94
C LEU A 658 -13.27 54.48 -13.93
N LYS A 659 -11.94 54.63 -13.88
CA LYS A 659 -11.00 53.51 -13.72
C LYS A 659 -11.33 52.77 -12.42
N LYS A 660 -11.81 51.53 -12.53
CA LYS A 660 -11.84 50.61 -11.37
C LYS A 660 -10.41 50.37 -10.90
N LYS A 661 -10.10 50.77 -9.66
CA LYS A 661 -8.94 50.28 -8.91
C LYS A 661 -9.01 48.75 -8.90
N ARG A 662 -8.02 48.07 -9.49
CA ARG A 662 -7.83 46.63 -9.31
C ARG A 662 -6.35 46.31 -9.10
N SER A 663 -6.09 45.89 -7.87
CA SER A 663 -5.09 44.95 -7.36
C SER A 663 -3.67 44.99 -7.93
N SER A 664 -2.75 45.33 -7.04
CA SER A 664 -1.33 45.01 -7.09
C SER A 664 -1.09 43.49 -7.21
N SER A 665 -0.59 43.06 -8.35
CA SER A 665 0.31 41.89 -8.49
C SER A 665 0.86 41.89 -9.92
N ARG A 666 1.79 42.81 -10.18
CA ARG A 666 2.66 42.71 -11.37
C ARG A 666 3.67 41.61 -11.10
N VAL A 667 3.68 40.60 -11.96
CA VAL A 667 4.79 39.64 -12.05
C VAL A 667 6.04 40.41 -12.50
N VAL A 668 7.08 40.40 -11.67
CA VAL A 668 8.39 40.99 -11.99
C VAL A 668 9.04 40.15 -13.11
N GLN A 669 9.55 40.81 -14.14
CA GLN A 669 10.23 40.15 -15.26
C GLN A 669 11.58 39.58 -14.81
N ALA A 670 11.77 38.27 -14.97
CA ALA A 670 13.05 37.62 -14.73
C ALA A 670 14.14 38.16 -15.69
N LYS A 671 15.25 38.68 -15.14
CA LYS A 671 16.44 39.03 -15.93
C LYS A 671 17.16 37.74 -16.34
N THR A 672 17.28 37.49 -17.63
CA THR A 672 18.11 36.41 -18.18
C THR A 672 19.57 36.86 -18.25
N THR A 673 20.46 36.26 -17.46
CA THR A 673 21.92 36.40 -17.63
C THR A 673 22.39 35.52 -18.80
N LYS A 674 23.10 36.13 -19.77
CA LYS A 674 23.80 35.44 -20.85
C LYS A 674 25.26 35.25 -20.48
N TYR A 675 25.73 34.00 -20.37
CA TYR A 675 27.16 33.71 -20.24
C TYR A 675 27.83 33.74 -21.61
N LYS A 676 28.97 34.43 -21.74
CA LYS A 676 29.84 34.38 -22.93
C LYS A 676 30.63 33.06 -22.93
N MET A 677 30.72 32.41 -24.09
CA MET A 677 31.46 31.15 -24.27
C MET A 677 32.96 31.32 -23.98
N ASN A 678 33.54 30.36 -23.26
CA ASN A 678 34.98 30.28 -23.05
C ASN A 678 35.65 29.67 -24.31
N HIS A 679 36.48 30.47 -24.99
CA HIS A 679 37.04 30.16 -26.31
C HIS A 679 37.95 28.91 -26.32
N MET A 680 38.59 28.58 -25.19
CA MET A 680 39.47 27.41 -25.10
C MET A 680 38.73 26.08 -25.23
N ILE A 681 37.51 26.00 -24.68
CA ILE A 681 36.69 24.79 -24.77
C ILE A 681 36.21 24.58 -26.21
N SER A 682 35.86 25.65 -26.93
CA SER A 682 35.43 25.56 -28.33
C SER A 682 36.53 25.02 -29.26
N LYS A 683 37.78 25.38 -29.00
CA LYS A 683 38.94 24.96 -29.81
C LYS A 683 39.25 23.47 -29.63
N LEU A 684 39.11 22.98 -28.39
CA LEU A 684 39.32 21.57 -28.02
C LEU A 684 38.29 20.63 -28.67
N TYR A 685 37.02 21.03 -28.74
CA TYR A 685 35.97 20.24 -29.41
C TYR A 685 36.07 20.26 -30.94
N ALA A 686 36.60 21.35 -31.53
CA ALA A 686 36.87 21.43 -32.96
C ALA A 686 38.02 20.50 -33.38
N GLN A 687 39.08 20.41 -32.57
CA GLN A 687 40.19 19.47 -32.81
C GLN A 687 39.77 17.99 -32.69
N LEU A 688 38.77 17.69 -31.86
CA LEU A 688 38.24 16.33 -31.67
C LEU A 688 37.16 15.90 -32.69
N GLY A 689 36.87 16.73 -33.71
CA GLY A 689 35.97 16.38 -34.82
C GLY A 689 34.49 16.15 -34.46
N LYS A 690 34.06 16.44 -33.22
CA LYS A 690 32.67 16.22 -32.75
C LYS A 690 31.93 17.55 -32.61
N LYS A 691 30.95 17.81 -33.49
CA LYS A 691 29.98 18.91 -33.30
C LYS A 691 28.92 18.48 -32.27
N ARG A 692 28.86 19.17 -31.12
CA ARG A 692 27.74 19.03 -30.17
C ARG A 692 26.70 20.10 -30.46
N SER A 693 25.42 19.72 -30.53
CA SER A 693 24.29 20.68 -30.58
C SER A 693 24.21 21.45 -29.26
N THR A 694 24.43 22.77 -29.32
CA THR A 694 24.39 23.69 -28.18
C THR A 694 23.00 24.34 -28.06
N SER A 695 22.03 23.61 -27.54
CA SER A 695 20.76 24.20 -27.09
C SER A 695 20.23 23.52 -25.83
N ARG A 696 20.96 23.69 -24.72
CA ARG A 696 20.38 23.59 -23.39
C ARG A 696 20.86 24.78 -22.56
N THR A 697 20.18 25.91 -22.73
CA THR A 697 20.16 26.99 -21.75
C THR A 697 19.45 26.47 -20.49
N LYS A 698 20.18 26.32 -19.38
CA LYS A 698 19.56 26.18 -18.07
C LYS A 698 19.19 27.58 -17.58
N THR A 699 17.89 27.86 -17.48
CA THR A 699 17.39 28.99 -16.69
C THR A 699 17.54 28.64 -15.22
N VAL A 700 18.38 29.38 -14.50
CA VAL A 700 18.38 29.39 -13.03
C VAL A 700 17.38 30.48 -12.63
N MET A 701 16.41 30.13 -11.80
CA MET A 701 15.52 31.09 -11.15
C MET A 701 16.15 31.45 -9.81
N ASP A 702 16.65 32.67 -9.66
CA ASP A 702 16.85 33.23 -8.33
C ASP A 702 15.48 33.67 -7.80
N VAL A 703 15.05 33.02 -6.74
CA VAL A 703 13.85 33.40 -5.99
C VAL A 703 14.34 34.30 -4.86
N GLU A 704 14.08 35.60 -4.96
CA GLU A 704 14.16 36.49 -3.80
C GLU A 704 13.15 36.00 -2.76
N ILE A 705 13.63 35.80 -1.52
CA ILE A 705 12.78 35.46 -0.38
C ILE A 705 11.85 36.64 -0.15
N GLN A 706 10.55 36.45 -0.38
CA GLN A 706 9.54 37.39 0.07
C GLN A 706 9.24 37.11 1.54
N GLU A 707 9.70 37.99 2.43
CA GLU A 707 9.08 38.15 3.75
C GLU A 707 7.71 38.81 3.56
N ILE A 708 6.71 38.23 4.21
CA ILE A 708 5.37 38.81 4.33
C ILE A 708 5.39 39.59 5.64
N ASP A 709 5.18 40.90 5.55
CA ASP A 709 4.95 41.74 6.74
C ASP A 709 3.72 41.22 7.48
N ASP A 710 3.91 40.87 8.75
CA ASP A 710 2.87 40.39 9.64
C ASP A 710 1.82 41.49 9.85
N ARG A 711 0.54 41.13 9.64
CA ARG A 711 -0.61 42.03 9.78
C ARG A 711 -1.45 41.74 11.00
N PHE A 712 -1.06 40.79 11.85
CA PHE A 712 -1.73 40.54 13.11
C PHE A 712 -0.68 40.48 14.21
N GLY A 713 -0.46 41.65 14.83
CA GLY A 713 0.41 41.75 15.99
C GLY A 713 -0.05 40.82 17.10
N ASP A 714 0.75 39.81 17.36
CA ASP A 714 0.89 39.13 18.65
C ASP A 714 2.40 38.84 18.80
N GLU A 715 3.12 39.76 19.45
CA GLU A 715 4.46 39.47 19.96
C GLU A 715 4.34 38.61 21.23
N PRO A 716 5.00 37.45 21.31
CA PRO A 716 5.28 36.82 22.58
C PRO A 716 6.55 37.41 23.19
N LYS A 717 6.43 37.90 24.43
CA LYS A 717 7.55 38.10 25.36
C LYS A 717 8.24 36.78 25.69
#